data_AF-A0A4R8S190-F1
#
_entry.id   AF-A0A4R8S190-F1
#
_cell.length_a   1.000
_cell.length_b   1.000
_cell.length_c   1.000
_cell.angle_alpha   90.00
_cell.angle_beta   90.00
_cell.angle_gamma   90.00
#
_symmetry.space_group_name_H-M   'P 1'
#
loop_
_entity.id
_entity.type
_entity.pdbx_description
1 polymer ?
#
loop_
_entity_poly.entity_id
_entity_poly.type
_entity_poly.pdbx_seq_one_letter_code
_entity_poly.pdbx_strand_id
1 'polypeptide(L)'
;MASRKLNVLVYTGSGTTVESVRHCIYSLRRLLSPTYAVIPVAEAALLKEPWQSTCALLVIPGGGDLGFCRVLNGPGNRRIAEFVRRGGAYLGFCAGGYYGSRKCEFEVGDRTLEVIGTRELAFFPGTCRGGAFKGFAYHSERGARAVKLTVSEGFSEGEVVSYYNGGGVFVDASNTPGVEVLATYSDDIDVDGGDGKAAVVYIKVGSGNVILTGPHPEFAAANLHPQPKIPSYESLTSELAAADAARVSFLRACLAKLGLDLSADPAAPPSLSRMHLTSANHTEVGETLHSWEEAITRTEDGDEYIHGEHDVFRIEKHSSRWDVDELRDALPQDTGIPDYDGAVKVVVPHEEAWPDAKETPSFNHRLYYDSLQRYRAIEPAAEEWGTTLMYGEVVTSTNTLMDKNIKLLSHLPTGFTLTATTQVAGRGRGTNVWVSPAGCLIFSTVINHPAHLAATHPVVFLQYISAIAIVEAVQSYDKACGDIPIKLKWPNDIYCRDPNSSPSNPSYVKIGGILSTCSYSQGSYQCVVGIGINTTNTRPTTSLNAIAPASLVGGFHLETLLARLLTRIEALYKQFRREGFSRDLEERYYKHWLHSGQHVTLEAEAGARAKIVGITRDWGLLKAVEVDRDGRETGRMWALQSDENSFDFWKGLVKRKLLNNSRASNTLWLLEELNLTYTVQTFRRQPTRIAPPELAQVHPLGKAPVLEITPADGGEAIKLAESGYITQYLLEFFGRNKPSLIPARWKEGKEGQVGGETAAYARFQYLLHYVEGSFFPNLVQYLLLSVLKSDNVPFLIRPLTSFVANKILSLAVRPDAEKHLRLLDEFLRTAPGTTDGDGFLCGPELSGADILISFGLVTADSEGAYDAMGKWEGGSAKAAYPRVFAYLERLRSQPGYVRAKEKAKEIEGR
;
A
#
# COMPACT_ATOMS: atom_id res chain seq x y z
N MET A 1 12.67 -30.01 -0.90
CA MET A 1 13.20 -29.67 -2.24
C MET A 1 13.03 -28.17 -2.43
N ALA A 2 13.86 -27.50 -3.23
CA ALA A 2 13.78 -26.04 -3.36
C ALA A 2 12.52 -25.62 -4.13
N SER A 3 11.74 -24.67 -3.58
CA SER A 3 10.72 -23.98 -4.37
C SER A 3 11.38 -23.32 -5.57
N ARG A 4 10.77 -23.46 -6.75
CA ARG A 4 11.27 -22.84 -7.98
C ARG A 4 11.42 -21.33 -7.72
N LYS A 5 12.62 -20.79 -7.93
CA LYS A 5 12.91 -19.36 -7.77
C LYS A 5 12.40 -18.63 -9.00
N LEU A 6 11.43 -17.74 -8.81
CA LEU A 6 10.55 -17.22 -9.85
C LEU A 6 10.42 -15.70 -9.85
N ASN A 7 10.82 -15.05 -8.74
CA ASN A 7 10.69 -13.61 -8.56
C ASN A 7 12.05 -12.93 -8.73
N VAL A 8 12.10 -11.86 -9.51
CA VAL A 8 13.18 -10.87 -9.46
C VAL A 8 12.66 -9.66 -8.70
N LEU A 9 13.31 -9.35 -7.59
CA LEU A 9 12.89 -8.31 -6.66
C LEU A 9 13.73 -7.06 -6.90
N VAL A 10 13.07 -5.94 -7.24
CA VAL A 10 13.74 -4.65 -7.41
C VAL A 10 13.46 -3.81 -6.18
N TYR A 11 14.51 -3.40 -5.45
CA TYR A 11 14.34 -2.54 -4.29
C TYR A 11 13.92 -1.12 -4.70
N THR A 12 12.92 -0.56 -4.04
CA THR A 12 12.35 0.77 -4.31
C THR A 12 12.23 1.64 -3.05
N GLY A 13 12.95 1.27 -1.98
CA GLY A 13 12.85 1.91 -0.68
C GLY A 13 13.85 3.04 -0.46
N SER A 14 14.04 3.43 0.81
CA SER A 14 14.99 4.47 1.21
C SER A 14 16.38 4.33 0.56
N GLY A 15 16.74 5.28 -0.30
CA GLY A 15 18.05 5.36 -0.96
C GLY A 15 18.02 5.26 -2.49
N THR A 16 16.95 4.76 -3.12
CA THR A 16 16.85 4.74 -4.59
C THR A 16 16.34 6.07 -5.17
N THR A 17 16.68 6.37 -6.43
CA THR A 17 15.95 7.38 -7.21
C THR A 17 14.81 6.76 -8.01
N VAL A 18 13.77 7.55 -8.30
CA VAL A 18 12.61 7.13 -9.10
C VAL A 18 13.05 6.69 -10.50
N GLU A 19 13.91 7.47 -11.17
CA GLU A 19 14.42 7.11 -12.51
C GLU A 19 15.24 5.81 -12.51
N SER A 20 16.14 5.59 -11.54
CA SER A 20 16.89 4.33 -11.47
C SER A 20 15.97 3.12 -11.27
N VAL A 21 14.91 3.24 -10.46
CA VAL A 21 13.90 2.18 -10.29
C VAL A 21 13.11 1.97 -11.59
N ARG A 22 12.66 3.05 -12.24
CA ARG A 22 11.88 3.06 -13.49
C ARG A 22 12.63 2.37 -14.63
N HIS A 23 13.88 2.77 -14.88
CA HIS A 23 14.77 2.14 -15.87
C HIS A 23 15.08 0.67 -15.53
N CYS A 24 15.37 0.37 -14.27
CA CYS A 24 15.66 -0.99 -13.82
C CYS A 24 14.48 -1.94 -14.06
N ILE A 25 13.26 -1.56 -13.66
CA ILE A 25 12.05 -2.38 -13.85
C ILE A 25 11.74 -2.57 -15.35
N TYR A 26 11.88 -1.52 -16.16
CA TYR A 26 11.71 -1.61 -17.62
C TYR A 26 12.68 -2.63 -18.25
N SER A 27 13.98 -2.43 -18.07
CA SER A 27 15.00 -3.28 -18.68
C SER A 27 14.89 -4.73 -18.21
N LEU A 28 14.61 -4.97 -16.92
CA LEU A 28 14.42 -6.32 -16.41
C LEU A 28 13.14 -6.98 -16.93
N ARG A 29 12.01 -6.26 -17.02
CA ARG A 29 10.75 -6.81 -17.57
C ARG A 29 10.93 -7.24 -19.02
N ARG A 30 11.58 -6.42 -19.85
CA ARG A 30 11.86 -6.74 -21.26
C ARG A 30 12.75 -7.98 -21.41
N LEU A 31 13.73 -8.18 -20.52
CA LEU A 31 14.72 -9.27 -20.62
C LEU A 31 14.34 -10.59 -19.94
N LEU A 32 13.41 -10.55 -18.98
CA LEU A 32 13.09 -11.69 -18.11
C LEU A 32 11.64 -12.19 -18.25
N SER A 33 10.75 -11.43 -18.89
CA SER A 33 9.40 -11.91 -19.22
C SER A 33 9.46 -12.94 -20.37
N PRO A 34 8.68 -14.04 -20.34
CA PRO A 34 7.72 -14.44 -19.31
C PRO A 34 8.31 -15.34 -18.20
N THR A 35 9.62 -15.59 -18.21
CA THR A 35 10.27 -16.59 -17.32
C THR A 35 10.24 -16.20 -15.83
N TYR A 36 10.42 -14.91 -15.51
CA TYR A 36 10.42 -14.40 -14.14
C TYR A 36 9.46 -13.23 -13.92
N ALA A 37 8.91 -13.15 -12.70
CA ALA A 37 8.13 -12.02 -12.24
C ALA A 37 9.05 -10.90 -11.71
N VAL A 38 9.11 -9.75 -12.38
CA VAL A 38 9.84 -8.56 -11.91
C VAL A 38 8.91 -7.70 -11.03
N ILE A 39 9.15 -7.70 -9.73
CA ILE A 39 8.27 -7.09 -8.71
C ILE A 39 9.04 -6.06 -7.85
N PRO A 40 8.52 -4.83 -7.67
CA PRO A 40 9.12 -3.83 -6.80
C PRO A 40 8.89 -4.17 -5.31
N VAL A 41 9.88 -3.90 -4.45
CA VAL A 41 9.80 -4.15 -3.00
C VAL A 41 10.45 -3.03 -2.17
N ALA A 42 9.78 -2.64 -1.09
CA ALA A 42 10.31 -1.70 -0.10
C ALA A 42 11.11 -2.42 1.01
N GLU A 43 11.79 -1.65 1.88
CA GLU A 43 12.58 -2.17 3.01
C GLU A 43 11.74 -3.01 3.97
N ALA A 44 10.45 -2.70 4.12
CA ALA A 44 9.54 -3.47 4.97
C ALA A 44 9.45 -4.95 4.53
N ALA A 45 9.34 -5.20 3.23
CA ALA A 45 9.28 -6.55 2.66
C ALA A 45 10.61 -7.29 2.86
N LEU A 46 11.74 -6.65 2.53
CA LEU A 46 13.06 -7.27 2.69
C LEU A 46 13.38 -7.64 4.15
N LEU A 47 12.94 -6.82 5.11
CA LEU A 47 13.15 -7.05 6.54
C LEU A 47 12.21 -8.09 7.14
N LYS A 48 10.94 -8.14 6.72
CA LYS A 48 9.87 -8.84 7.45
C LYS A 48 9.30 -10.05 6.71
N GLU A 49 9.19 -10.00 5.39
CA GLU A 49 8.48 -11.01 4.60
C GLU A 49 9.36 -12.22 4.24
N PRO A 50 8.78 -13.40 3.95
CA PRO A 50 9.51 -14.63 3.61
C PRO A 50 9.97 -14.69 2.14
N TRP A 51 10.61 -13.64 1.62
CA TRP A 51 10.93 -13.48 0.18
C TRP A 51 12.06 -14.39 -0.35
N GLN A 52 12.97 -14.86 0.52
CA GLN A 52 14.26 -15.46 0.13
C GLN A 52 14.14 -16.83 -0.56
N SER A 53 13.01 -17.53 -0.39
CA SER A 53 12.77 -18.86 -0.98
C SER A 53 12.22 -18.81 -2.41
N THR A 54 11.53 -17.73 -2.78
CA THR A 54 10.92 -17.52 -4.11
C THR A 54 11.71 -16.56 -5.00
N CYS A 55 12.62 -15.77 -4.41
CA CYS A 55 13.50 -14.86 -5.12
C CYS A 55 14.62 -15.60 -5.87
N ALA A 56 14.81 -15.26 -7.15
CA ALA A 56 15.95 -15.65 -7.98
C ALA A 56 17.07 -14.61 -7.88
N LEU A 57 16.73 -13.34 -8.12
CA LEU A 57 17.62 -12.19 -8.12
C LEU A 57 17.04 -11.05 -7.26
N LEU A 58 17.86 -10.49 -6.38
CA LEU A 58 17.60 -9.21 -5.73
C LEU A 58 18.42 -8.11 -6.42
N VAL A 59 17.75 -7.01 -6.80
CA VAL A 59 18.37 -5.87 -7.47
C VAL A 59 18.28 -4.63 -6.58
N ILE A 60 19.41 -3.95 -6.38
CA ILE A 60 19.50 -2.65 -5.71
C ILE A 60 19.86 -1.59 -6.77
N PRO A 61 18.91 -0.73 -7.20
CA PRO A 61 19.15 0.33 -8.16
C PRO A 61 20.04 1.47 -7.63
N GLY A 62 20.36 2.42 -8.53
CA GLY A 62 21.09 3.65 -8.20
C GLY A 62 20.37 4.63 -7.28
N GLY A 63 21.15 5.58 -6.74
CA GLY A 63 20.71 6.62 -5.81
C GLY A 63 21.77 7.00 -4.78
N GLY A 64 21.43 7.00 -3.48
CA GLY A 64 22.33 7.33 -2.37
C GLY A 64 22.45 6.17 -1.38
N ASP A 65 23.64 5.56 -1.30
CA ASP A 65 23.88 4.29 -0.61
C ASP A 65 23.66 4.33 0.92
N LEU A 66 23.84 5.50 1.54
CA LEU A 66 23.53 5.75 2.95
C LEU A 66 22.04 5.56 3.27
N GLY A 67 21.14 5.69 2.29
CA GLY A 67 19.72 5.37 2.44
C GLY A 67 19.51 3.88 2.73
N PHE A 68 20.15 3.02 1.95
CA PHE A 68 20.12 1.57 2.14
C PHE A 68 20.70 1.20 3.51
N CYS A 69 21.87 1.77 3.84
CA CYS A 69 22.55 1.55 5.12
C CYS A 69 21.66 1.90 6.32
N ARG A 70 20.91 3.01 6.24
CA ARG A 70 20.05 3.49 7.33
C ARG A 70 18.93 2.51 7.69
N VAL A 71 18.40 1.77 6.72
CA VAL A 71 17.20 0.93 6.92
C VAL A 71 17.46 -0.58 6.85
N LEU A 72 18.53 -1.01 6.18
CA LEU A 72 18.85 -2.44 6.01
C LEU A 72 20.00 -2.95 6.90
N ASN A 73 20.81 -2.06 7.50
CA ASN A 73 21.91 -2.50 8.38
C ASN A 73 21.40 -3.36 9.56
N GLY A 74 22.20 -4.38 9.91
CA GLY A 74 21.86 -5.43 10.84
C GLY A 74 20.92 -6.48 10.21
N PRO A 75 19.62 -6.53 10.56
CA PRO A 75 18.74 -7.61 10.12
C PRO A 75 18.60 -7.75 8.59
N GLY A 76 18.52 -6.65 7.84
CA GLY A 76 18.35 -6.69 6.38
C GLY A 76 19.57 -7.29 5.70
N ASN A 77 20.75 -6.76 6.01
CA ASN A 77 22.03 -7.24 5.48
C ASN A 77 22.28 -8.72 5.77
N ARG A 78 21.96 -9.19 6.98
CA ARG A 78 22.05 -10.62 7.31
C ARG A 78 21.15 -11.48 6.40
N ARG A 79 19.91 -11.06 6.14
CA ARG A 79 18.99 -11.79 5.26
C ARG A 79 19.41 -11.79 3.80
N ILE A 80 19.94 -10.67 3.30
CA ILE A 80 20.48 -10.53 1.94
C ILE A 80 21.73 -11.41 1.77
N ALA A 81 22.68 -11.33 2.71
CA ALA A 81 23.90 -12.14 2.67
C ALA A 81 23.61 -13.65 2.82
N GLU A 82 22.65 -14.05 3.65
CA GLU A 82 22.19 -15.44 3.78
C GLU A 82 21.53 -15.93 2.48
N PHE A 83 20.71 -15.10 1.84
CA PHE A 83 20.06 -15.41 0.55
C PHE A 83 21.10 -15.66 -0.54
N VAL A 84 22.07 -14.77 -0.73
CA VAL A 84 23.14 -14.94 -1.72
C VAL A 84 23.96 -16.19 -1.40
N ARG A 85 24.45 -16.35 -0.17
CA ARG A 85 25.24 -17.53 0.25
C ARG A 85 24.54 -18.87 -0.04
N ARG A 86 23.20 -18.91 0.00
CA ARG A 86 22.36 -20.07 -0.34
C ARG A 86 21.96 -20.15 -1.83
N GLY A 87 22.78 -19.60 -2.73
CA GLY A 87 22.54 -19.69 -4.18
C GLY A 87 21.50 -18.70 -4.69
N GLY A 88 21.33 -17.56 -4.02
CA GLY A 88 20.64 -16.38 -4.57
C GLY A 88 21.57 -15.53 -5.42
N ALA A 89 21.00 -14.69 -6.29
CA ALA A 89 21.74 -13.71 -7.08
C ALA A 89 21.53 -12.28 -6.55
N TYR A 90 22.57 -11.44 -6.60
CA TYR A 90 22.50 -9.99 -6.29
C TYR A 90 23.03 -9.17 -7.47
N LEU A 91 22.34 -8.09 -7.81
CA LEU A 91 22.77 -7.10 -8.79
C LEU A 91 22.68 -5.69 -8.18
N GLY A 92 23.80 -4.98 -8.09
CA GLY A 92 23.87 -3.62 -7.54
C GLY A 92 24.30 -2.62 -8.59
N PHE A 93 23.42 -1.68 -8.95
CA PHE A 93 23.72 -0.61 -9.91
C PHE A 93 24.17 0.67 -9.19
N CYS A 94 25.32 1.23 -9.57
CA CYS A 94 25.87 2.48 -9.01
C CYS A 94 25.88 2.47 -7.47
N ALA A 95 24.95 3.19 -6.81
CA ALA A 95 24.73 3.16 -5.36
C ALA A 95 24.59 1.73 -4.78
N GLY A 96 23.90 0.83 -5.49
CA GLY A 96 23.80 -0.58 -5.13
C GLY A 96 25.13 -1.34 -5.23
N GLY A 97 26.05 -0.87 -6.08
CA GLY A 97 27.43 -1.34 -6.20
C GLY A 97 28.34 -0.86 -5.06
N TYR A 98 28.28 0.43 -4.72
CA TYR A 98 28.94 0.98 -3.52
C TYR A 98 28.47 0.26 -2.24
N TYR A 99 27.16 0.07 -2.11
CA TYR A 99 26.53 -0.63 -0.98
C TYR A 99 26.93 -2.11 -0.86
N GLY A 100 27.15 -2.79 -1.99
CA GLY A 100 27.69 -4.15 -2.04
C GLY A 100 29.18 -4.26 -1.75
N SER A 101 29.90 -3.14 -1.62
CA SER A 101 31.36 -3.08 -1.41
C SER A 101 31.71 -2.84 0.06
N ARG A 102 32.82 -3.39 0.54
CA ARG A 102 33.23 -3.28 1.96
C ARG A 102 33.46 -1.83 2.39
N LYS A 103 33.99 -0.99 1.50
CA LYS A 103 34.18 0.45 1.71
C LYS A 103 33.64 1.23 0.52
N CYS A 104 33.02 2.37 0.82
CA CYS A 104 32.61 3.39 -0.14
C CYS A 104 33.47 4.64 0.10
N GLU A 105 33.97 5.22 -0.99
CA GLU A 105 34.68 6.50 -1.05
C GLU A 105 34.11 7.34 -2.21
N PHE A 106 33.15 8.21 -1.92
CA PHE A 106 32.46 9.04 -2.90
C PHE A 106 32.78 10.52 -2.72
N GLU A 107 33.15 11.21 -3.81
CA GLU A 107 33.48 12.65 -3.90
C GLU A 107 34.42 13.11 -2.77
N VAL A 108 35.48 12.33 -2.55
CA VAL A 108 36.48 12.56 -1.49
C VAL A 108 37.11 13.96 -1.63
N GLY A 109 37.01 14.77 -0.58
CA GLY A 109 37.46 16.16 -0.56
C GLY A 109 36.36 17.20 -0.84
N ASP A 110 35.21 16.84 -1.43
CA ASP A 110 34.06 17.73 -1.55
C ASP A 110 33.21 17.67 -0.28
N ARG A 111 33.35 18.66 0.60
CA ARG A 111 32.62 18.74 1.88
C ARG A 111 31.09 18.74 1.77
N THR A 112 30.52 18.89 0.58
CA THR A 112 29.06 18.88 0.33
C THR A 112 28.55 17.55 -0.21
N LEU A 113 29.42 16.72 -0.78
CA LEU A 113 29.08 15.43 -1.42
C LEU A 113 29.81 14.22 -0.81
N GLU A 114 30.86 14.44 -0.01
CA GLU A 114 31.75 13.39 0.51
C GLU A 114 31.01 12.32 1.31
N VAL A 115 31.15 11.05 0.88
CA VAL A 115 30.73 9.88 1.64
C VAL A 115 31.89 8.90 1.74
N ILE A 116 32.45 8.76 2.95
CA ILE A 116 33.51 7.81 3.25
C ILE A 116 33.04 6.89 4.38
N GLY A 117 33.09 5.57 4.17
CA GLY A 117 32.83 4.62 5.25
C GLY A 117 32.68 3.17 4.82
N THR A 118 32.60 2.28 5.80
CA THR A 118 32.37 0.85 5.59
C THR A 118 30.90 0.54 5.27
N ARG A 119 30.64 -0.60 4.63
CA ARG A 119 29.31 -1.21 4.47
C ARG A 119 29.34 -2.64 5.01
N GLU A 120 28.21 -3.11 5.55
CA GLU A 120 28.13 -4.43 6.21
C GLU A 120 27.92 -5.59 5.24
N LEU A 121 27.35 -5.36 4.04
CA LEU A 121 27.18 -6.43 3.04
C LEU A 121 28.53 -6.98 2.55
N ALA A 122 29.45 -6.09 2.17
CA ALA A 122 30.83 -6.39 1.83
C ALA A 122 31.03 -7.62 0.92
N PHE A 123 30.21 -7.74 -0.14
CA PHE A 123 30.36 -8.78 -1.15
C PHE A 123 31.64 -8.58 -1.96
N PHE A 124 31.90 -7.35 -2.41
CA PHE A 124 33.24 -6.96 -2.85
C PHE A 124 34.07 -6.56 -1.61
N PRO A 125 35.22 -7.22 -1.33
CA PRO A 125 35.95 -7.01 -0.08
C PRO A 125 36.82 -5.74 -0.07
N GLY A 126 36.96 -5.06 -1.21
CA GLY A 126 37.73 -3.83 -1.38
C GLY A 126 36.91 -2.54 -1.26
N THR A 127 37.45 -1.46 -1.84
CA THR A 127 36.84 -0.14 -1.89
C THR A 127 36.19 0.09 -3.26
N CYS A 128 34.94 0.54 -3.28
CA CYS A 128 34.36 1.18 -4.46
C CYS A 128 34.52 2.70 -4.30
N ARG A 129 35.16 3.35 -5.29
CA ARG A 129 35.55 4.76 -5.24
C ARG A 129 34.95 5.53 -6.41
N GLY A 130 34.40 6.72 -6.18
CA GLY A 130 33.90 7.58 -7.25
C GLY A 130 33.57 9.02 -6.80
N GLY A 131 32.81 9.80 -7.55
CA GLY A 131 32.40 9.50 -8.92
C GLY A 131 33.61 9.27 -9.82
N ALA A 132 33.61 8.18 -10.59
CA ALA A 132 34.71 7.81 -11.48
C ALA A 132 35.05 8.91 -12.50
N PHE A 133 34.07 9.77 -12.79
CA PHE A 133 34.24 11.04 -13.48
C PHE A 133 33.57 12.17 -12.69
N LYS A 134 34.24 13.33 -12.59
CA LYS A 134 33.77 14.51 -11.86
C LYS A 134 32.59 15.20 -12.53
N GLY A 135 31.88 16.02 -11.74
CA GLY A 135 30.79 16.88 -12.20
C GLY A 135 29.40 16.48 -11.69
N PHE A 136 29.32 15.41 -10.90
CA PHE A 136 28.10 14.93 -10.25
C PHE A 136 27.33 16.06 -9.53
N ALA A 137 26.01 15.88 -9.43
CA ALA A 137 25.12 16.75 -8.68
C ALA A 137 23.88 15.96 -8.27
N TYR A 138 23.52 15.99 -6.99
CA TYR A 138 22.24 15.42 -6.56
C TYR A 138 21.07 16.11 -7.25
N HIS A 139 20.07 15.31 -7.65
CA HIS A 139 18.86 15.76 -8.35
C HIS A 139 19.13 16.51 -9.67
N SER A 140 20.21 16.18 -10.37
CA SER A 140 20.56 16.80 -11.64
C SER A 140 21.34 15.86 -12.57
N GLU A 141 21.07 15.99 -13.86
CA GLU A 141 21.78 15.30 -14.95
C GLU A 141 23.15 15.96 -15.29
N ARG A 142 23.63 16.94 -14.51
CA ARG A 142 24.88 17.67 -14.80
C ARG A 142 26.11 16.77 -14.89
N GLY A 143 26.15 15.67 -14.13
CA GLY A 143 27.24 14.69 -14.16
C GLY A 143 27.07 13.60 -15.23
N ALA A 144 25.92 13.56 -15.91
CA ALA A 144 25.55 12.47 -16.80
C ALA A 144 26.40 12.44 -18.08
N ARG A 145 26.86 11.25 -18.48
CA ARG A 145 27.59 11.03 -19.73
C ARG A 145 27.48 9.60 -20.23
N ALA A 146 27.86 9.41 -21.49
CA ALA A 146 27.99 8.12 -22.13
C ALA A 146 29.42 7.65 -21.85
N VAL A 147 29.58 6.51 -21.18
CA VAL A 147 30.89 5.94 -20.88
C VAL A 147 31.11 4.70 -21.71
N LYS A 148 32.28 4.62 -22.33
CA LYS A 148 32.74 3.43 -23.05
C LYS A 148 33.31 2.44 -22.06
N LEU A 149 32.91 1.18 -22.18
CA LEU A 149 33.41 0.08 -21.38
C LEU A 149 34.02 -0.99 -22.31
N THR A 150 35.29 -1.32 -22.05
CA THR A 150 35.93 -2.50 -22.62
C THR A 150 35.43 -3.72 -21.88
N VAL A 151 34.75 -4.63 -22.59
CA VAL A 151 34.25 -5.89 -22.02
C VAL A 151 35.39 -6.92 -21.99
N SER A 152 35.45 -7.73 -20.93
CA SER A 152 36.46 -8.78 -20.79
C SER A 152 36.25 -9.91 -21.80
N GLU A 153 37.36 -10.43 -22.33
CA GLU A 153 37.37 -11.45 -23.37
C GLU A 153 36.58 -12.71 -22.96
N GLY A 154 35.69 -13.18 -23.83
CA GLY A 154 34.83 -14.33 -23.59
C GLY A 154 33.58 -14.08 -22.72
N PHE A 155 33.33 -12.85 -22.24
CA PHE A 155 32.12 -12.52 -21.48
C PHE A 155 30.96 -12.01 -22.37
N SER A 156 31.23 -11.01 -23.20
CA SER A 156 30.35 -10.52 -24.26
C SER A 156 31.21 -9.86 -25.33
N GLU A 157 30.70 -9.72 -26.55
CA GLU A 157 31.48 -9.17 -27.68
C GLU A 157 31.57 -7.63 -27.64
N GLY A 158 32.77 -7.10 -27.83
CA GLY A 158 33.00 -5.71 -28.22
C GLY A 158 33.12 -4.67 -27.08
N GLU A 159 33.03 -3.40 -27.49
CA GLU A 159 32.91 -2.24 -26.60
C GLU A 159 31.43 -1.96 -26.36
N VAL A 160 31.04 -1.63 -25.12
CA VAL A 160 29.67 -1.25 -24.77
C VAL A 160 29.62 0.16 -24.23
N VAL A 161 28.64 0.95 -24.69
CA VAL A 161 28.37 2.29 -24.14
C VAL A 161 27.27 2.19 -23.10
N SER A 162 27.48 2.80 -21.95
CA SER A 162 26.53 2.83 -20.83
C SER A 162 26.27 4.25 -20.37
N TYR A 163 25.07 4.52 -19.85
CA TYR A 163 24.83 5.75 -19.09
C TYR A 163 25.66 5.71 -17.80
N TYR A 164 26.17 6.86 -17.38
CA TYR A 164 26.87 7.07 -16.12
C TYR A 164 26.38 8.36 -15.47
N ASN A 165 26.11 8.34 -14.16
CA ASN A 165 25.99 9.54 -13.33
C ASN A 165 26.35 9.16 -11.87
N GLY A 166 27.55 9.52 -11.41
CA GLY A 166 28.04 9.24 -10.04
C GLY A 166 28.52 7.80 -9.75
N GLY A 167 28.67 6.96 -10.78
CA GLY A 167 29.20 5.59 -10.64
C GLY A 167 30.64 5.51 -10.11
N GLY A 168 31.04 4.36 -9.59
CA GLY A 168 32.37 4.15 -9.01
C GLY A 168 33.24 3.10 -9.74
N VAL A 169 34.54 3.16 -9.50
CA VAL A 169 35.52 2.12 -9.85
C VAL A 169 35.74 1.16 -8.67
N PHE A 170 35.88 -0.13 -8.94
CA PHE A 170 36.21 -1.14 -7.94
C PHE A 170 37.75 -1.24 -7.82
N VAL A 171 38.29 -0.61 -6.77
CA VAL A 171 39.73 -0.43 -6.58
C VAL A 171 40.43 -1.78 -6.40
N ASP A 172 41.53 -2.00 -7.13
CA ASP A 172 42.35 -3.22 -7.12
C ASP A 172 41.56 -4.52 -7.41
N ALA A 173 40.43 -4.44 -8.12
CA ALA A 173 39.58 -5.60 -8.40
C ALA A 173 40.34 -6.75 -9.09
N SER A 174 41.23 -6.44 -10.04
CA SER A 174 42.10 -7.39 -10.76
C SER A 174 42.99 -8.23 -9.84
N ASN A 175 43.41 -7.65 -8.71
CA ASN A 175 44.28 -8.27 -7.71
C ASN A 175 43.50 -8.90 -6.55
N THR A 176 42.17 -8.73 -6.50
CA THR A 176 41.34 -9.11 -5.35
C THR A 176 40.91 -10.58 -5.47
N PRO A 177 41.30 -11.48 -4.55
CA PRO A 177 40.98 -12.91 -4.66
C PRO A 177 39.47 -13.18 -4.70
N GLY A 178 39.03 -13.96 -5.69
CA GLY A 178 37.62 -14.34 -5.86
C GLY A 178 36.74 -13.30 -6.57
N VAL A 179 37.35 -12.25 -7.12
CA VAL A 179 36.68 -11.24 -7.96
C VAL A 179 37.08 -11.44 -9.42
N GLU A 180 36.09 -11.36 -10.31
CA GLU A 180 36.25 -11.39 -11.76
C GLU A 180 35.84 -10.01 -12.30
N VAL A 181 36.74 -9.31 -12.99
CA VAL A 181 36.37 -8.08 -13.70
C VAL A 181 35.64 -8.48 -14.98
N LEU A 182 34.45 -7.91 -15.20
CA LEU A 182 33.63 -8.16 -16.40
C LEU A 182 33.76 -7.05 -17.44
N ALA A 183 33.97 -5.81 -16.99
CA ALA A 183 34.23 -4.67 -17.85
C ALA A 183 35.01 -3.57 -17.12
N THR A 184 35.82 -2.82 -17.87
CA THR A 184 36.60 -1.67 -17.39
C THR A 184 36.19 -0.39 -18.13
N TYR A 185 36.27 0.77 -17.48
CA TYR A 185 36.15 2.05 -18.19
C TYR A 185 37.27 2.18 -19.23
N SER A 186 36.92 2.48 -20.48
CA SER A 186 37.89 2.72 -21.55
C SER A 186 38.62 4.05 -21.36
N ASP A 187 37.86 5.09 -21.01
CA ASP A 187 38.33 6.46 -20.79
C ASP A 187 39.15 6.60 -19.50
N ASP A 188 39.90 7.70 -19.37
CA ASP A 188 40.60 8.04 -18.11
C ASP A 188 39.62 8.52 -17.03
N ILE A 189 39.75 7.95 -15.84
CA ILE A 189 38.91 8.23 -14.67
C ILE A 189 39.56 9.29 -13.77
N ASP A 190 38.74 10.12 -13.13
CA ASP A 190 39.14 11.23 -12.25
C ASP A 190 39.62 10.80 -10.85
N VAL A 191 39.53 9.50 -10.55
CA VAL A 191 39.85 8.90 -9.25
C VAL A 191 40.86 7.76 -9.43
N ASP A 192 41.68 7.53 -8.40
CA ASP A 192 42.60 6.40 -8.35
C ASP A 192 41.82 5.06 -8.35
N GLY A 193 42.04 4.21 -9.34
CA GLY A 193 41.46 2.87 -9.44
C GLY A 193 42.36 1.74 -8.91
N GLY A 194 43.58 2.05 -8.46
CA GLY A 194 44.62 1.05 -8.22
C GLY A 194 45.05 0.37 -9.52
N ASP A 195 45.26 -0.95 -9.49
CA ASP A 195 45.66 -1.74 -10.66
C ASP A 195 44.48 -2.02 -11.64
N GLY A 196 43.92 -0.95 -12.19
CA GLY A 196 42.96 -0.97 -13.30
C GLY A 196 41.82 0.04 -13.18
N LYS A 197 40.85 -0.07 -14.10
CA LYS A 197 39.65 0.80 -14.18
C LYS A 197 38.36 -0.03 -14.10
N ALA A 198 38.30 -1.01 -13.19
CA ALA A 198 37.18 -1.98 -13.12
C ALA A 198 35.83 -1.28 -12.88
N ALA A 199 34.95 -1.33 -13.88
CA ALA A 199 33.64 -0.68 -13.90
C ALA A 199 32.50 -1.66 -13.54
N VAL A 200 32.69 -2.96 -13.82
CA VAL A 200 31.75 -4.03 -13.49
C VAL A 200 32.53 -5.23 -12.98
N VAL A 201 32.13 -5.76 -11.82
CA VAL A 201 32.75 -6.92 -11.18
C VAL A 201 31.73 -8.01 -10.86
N TYR A 202 32.14 -9.27 -11.02
CA TYR A 202 31.44 -10.47 -10.57
C TYR A 202 32.16 -11.07 -9.36
N ILE A 203 31.40 -11.47 -8.35
CA ILE A 203 31.90 -12.15 -7.14
C ILE A 203 31.04 -13.37 -6.86
N LYS A 204 31.69 -14.51 -6.60
CA LYS A 204 31.00 -15.72 -6.14
C LYS A 204 30.98 -15.78 -4.62
N VAL A 205 29.79 -15.80 -4.03
CA VAL A 205 29.59 -15.69 -2.57
C VAL A 205 28.86 -16.93 -2.07
N GLY A 206 29.60 -17.89 -1.50
CA GLY A 206 29.07 -19.20 -1.18
C GLY A 206 28.60 -19.92 -2.45
N SER A 207 27.34 -20.34 -2.49
CA SER A 207 26.73 -20.91 -3.69
C SER A 207 26.11 -19.88 -4.63
N GLY A 208 26.11 -18.59 -4.28
CA GLY A 208 25.45 -17.52 -5.03
C GLY A 208 26.36 -16.62 -5.85
N ASN A 209 25.71 -15.75 -6.62
CA ASN A 209 26.32 -14.90 -7.64
C ASN A 209 26.06 -13.43 -7.33
N VAL A 210 27.08 -12.58 -7.43
CA VAL A 210 26.96 -11.13 -7.23
C VAL A 210 27.56 -10.42 -8.43
N ILE A 211 26.85 -9.44 -8.99
CA ILE A 211 27.42 -8.45 -9.90
C ILE A 211 27.22 -7.05 -9.30
N LEU A 212 28.29 -6.25 -9.29
CA LEU A 212 28.26 -4.85 -8.90
C LEU A 212 28.71 -3.99 -10.09
N THR A 213 28.00 -2.90 -10.36
CA THR A 213 28.34 -1.95 -11.44
C THR A 213 28.60 -0.55 -10.87
N GLY A 214 29.56 0.15 -11.45
CA GLY A 214 29.69 1.60 -11.39
C GLY A 214 28.68 2.30 -12.31
N PRO A 215 28.71 2.05 -13.64
CA PRO A 215 27.79 2.66 -14.59
C PRO A 215 26.43 1.96 -14.61
N HIS A 216 25.48 2.50 -15.37
CA HIS A 216 24.09 2.04 -15.44
C HIS A 216 23.73 1.38 -16.78
N PRO A 217 24.05 0.09 -16.99
CA PRO A 217 23.63 -0.62 -18.20
C PRO A 217 22.11 -0.85 -18.26
N GLU A 218 21.37 -0.64 -17.17
CA GLU A 218 19.90 -0.71 -17.11
C GLU A 218 19.20 0.52 -17.70
N PHE A 219 19.91 1.63 -17.90
CA PHE A 219 19.35 2.85 -18.51
C PHE A 219 19.24 2.67 -20.02
N ALA A 220 18.08 2.99 -20.59
CA ALA A 220 17.77 2.81 -22.01
C ALA A 220 17.50 4.20 -22.62
N ALA A 221 18.06 4.50 -23.79
CA ALA A 221 18.01 5.84 -24.38
C ALA A 221 16.57 6.35 -24.59
N ALA A 222 15.66 5.45 -24.99
CA ALA A 222 14.23 5.74 -25.20
C ALA A 222 13.46 6.22 -23.94
N ASN A 223 14.07 6.16 -22.76
CA ASN A 223 13.48 6.61 -21.50
C ASN A 223 14.10 7.90 -20.97
N LEU A 224 15.13 8.43 -21.64
CA LEU A 224 15.85 9.63 -21.21
C LEU A 224 15.19 10.89 -21.77
N HIS A 225 14.63 11.70 -20.88
CA HIS A 225 13.99 12.96 -21.24
C HIS A 225 15.02 14.05 -21.56
N PRO A 226 14.82 14.87 -22.62
CA PRO A 226 15.72 15.98 -22.95
C PRO A 226 15.95 16.94 -21.77
N GLN A 227 17.16 17.48 -21.66
CA GLN A 227 17.57 18.41 -20.61
C GLN A 227 17.96 19.77 -21.21
N PRO A 228 17.01 20.72 -21.43
CA PRO A 228 17.30 21.99 -22.13
C PRO A 228 18.38 22.87 -21.49
N LYS A 229 18.73 22.61 -20.22
CA LYS A 229 19.77 23.33 -19.47
C LYS A 229 21.16 22.69 -19.57
N ILE A 230 21.30 21.56 -20.27
CA ILE A 230 22.53 20.77 -20.38
C ILE A 230 22.76 20.43 -21.86
N PRO A 231 23.46 21.30 -22.63
CA PRO A 231 23.60 21.13 -24.08
C PRO A 231 24.28 19.82 -24.52
N SER A 232 25.14 19.24 -23.67
CA SER A 232 25.80 17.95 -23.93
C SER A 232 24.88 16.74 -23.79
N TYR A 233 23.67 16.91 -23.23
CA TYR A 233 22.77 15.79 -22.93
C TYR A 233 22.13 15.18 -24.18
N GLU A 234 22.00 15.94 -25.27
CA GLU A 234 21.47 15.45 -26.56
C GLU A 234 22.47 14.53 -27.29
N SER A 235 23.78 14.81 -27.19
CA SER A 235 24.84 13.90 -27.67
C SER A 235 24.80 12.59 -26.89
N LEU A 236 24.74 12.68 -25.55
CA LEU A 236 24.59 11.55 -24.64
C LEU A 236 23.43 10.63 -25.03
N THR A 237 22.22 11.16 -25.22
CA THR A 237 21.06 10.34 -25.59
C THR A 237 21.22 9.69 -26.96
N SER A 238 21.84 10.40 -27.91
CA SER A 238 22.09 9.90 -29.27
C SER A 238 23.12 8.77 -29.29
N GLU A 239 24.21 8.91 -28.54
CA GLU A 239 25.26 7.89 -28.38
C GLU A 239 24.73 6.62 -27.71
N LEU A 240 23.90 6.76 -26.67
CA LEU A 240 23.25 5.62 -26.01
C LEU A 240 22.23 4.93 -26.92
N ALA A 241 21.50 5.68 -27.75
CA ALA A 241 20.55 5.11 -28.71
C ALA A 241 21.27 4.29 -29.78
N ALA A 242 22.38 4.79 -30.32
CA ALA A 242 23.21 4.09 -31.30
C ALA A 242 23.82 2.78 -30.75
N ALA A 243 24.09 2.72 -29.44
CA ALA A 243 24.70 1.58 -28.77
C ALA A 243 23.70 0.63 -28.07
N ASP A 244 22.38 0.86 -28.17
CA ASP A 244 21.39 0.17 -27.32
C ASP A 244 21.41 -1.36 -27.47
N ALA A 245 21.63 -1.87 -28.68
CA ALA A 245 21.75 -3.32 -28.93
C ALA A 245 22.95 -3.95 -28.19
N ALA A 246 24.10 -3.29 -28.17
CA ALA A 246 25.29 -3.75 -27.44
C ALA A 246 25.05 -3.67 -25.92
N ARG A 247 24.44 -2.59 -25.44
CA ARG A 247 24.02 -2.42 -24.02
C ARG A 247 23.08 -3.54 -23.58
N VAL A 248 22.07 -3.85 -24.39
CA VAL A 248 21.10 -4.94 -24.16
C VAL A 248 21.79 -6.30 -24.14
N SER A 249 22.71 -6.57 -25.06
CA SER A 249 23.51 -7.80 -25.08
C SER A 249 24.38 -7.96 -23.83
N PHE A 250 25.07 -6.89 -23.41
CA PHE A 250 25.89 -6.87 -22.20
C PHE A 250 25.06 -7.10 -20.93
N LEU A 251 23.89 -6.46 -20.82
CA LEU A 251 22.99 -6.68 -19.67
C LEU A 251 22.42 -8.11 -19.66
N ARG A 252 22.13 -8.70 -20.83
CA ARG A 252 21.78 -10.12 -20.94
C ARG A 252 22.92 -11.03 -20.48
N ALA A 253 24.16 -10.78 -20.89
CA ALA A 253 25.34 -11.52 -20.41
C ALA A 253 25.48 -11.46 -18.88
N CYS A 254 25.28 -10.28 -18.27
CA CYS A 254 25.24 -10.12 -16.82
C CYS A 254 24.14 -10.97 -16.15
N LEU A 255 22.91 -10.94 -16.66
CA LEU A 255 21.79 -11.70 -16.10
C LEU A 255 21.98 -13.23 -16.27
N ALA A 256 22.55 -13.66 -17.39
CA ALA A 256 22.91 -15.06 -17.63
C ALA A 256 24.02 -15.54 -16.67
N LYS A 257 25.07 -14.74 -16.45
CA LYS A 257 26.15 -15.01 -15.49
C LYS A 257 25.67 -15.08 -14.04
N LEU A 258 24.61 -14.33 -13.70
CA LEU A 258 23.92 -14.44 -12.41
C LEU A 258 23.10 -15.74 -12.26
N GLY A 259 22.84 -16.47 -13.36
CA GLY A 259 22.14 -17.75 -13.38
C GLY A 259 20.65 -17.67 -13.73
N LEU A 260 20.22 -16.65 -14.49
CA LEU A 260 18.84 -16.48 -14.94
C LEU A 260 18.60 -17.08 -16.34
N ASP A 261 17.43 -17.71 -16.51
CA ASP A 261 16.90 -18.23 -17.78
C ASP A 261 16.20 -17.11 -18.58
N LEU A 262 16.87 -16.57 -19.59
CA LEU A 262 16.44 -15.38 -20.35
C LEU A 262 15.47 -15.73 -21.48
N SER A 263 14.59 -14.80 -21.84
CA SER A 263 13.81 -14.93 -23.08
C SER A 263 14.73 -14.93 -24.30
N ALA A 264 14.35 -15.63 -25.37
CA ALA A 264 15.07 -15.59 -26.64
C ALA A 264 15.17 -14.14 -27.15
N ASP A 265 14.01 -13.48 -27.28
CA ASP A 265 13.88 -12.09 -27.69
C ASP A 265 13.44 -11.18 -26.53
N PRO A 266 13.98 -9.95 -26.40
CA PRO A 266 13.48 -8.97 -25.44
C PRO A 266 12.06 -8.51 -25.80
N ALA A 267 11.10 -8.69 -24.88
CA ALA A 267 9.73 -8.22 -25.09
C ALA A 267 9.69 -6.69 -25.25
N ALA A 268 8.81 -6.18 -26.11
CA ALA A 268 8.43 -4.77 -26.08
C ALA A 268 7.49 -4.51 -24.87
N PRO A 269 7.45 -3.28 -24.32
CA PRO A 269 6.35 -2.87 -23.45
C PRO A 269 5.03 -3.00 -24.22
N PRO A 270 4.02 -3.70 -23.71
CA PRO A 270 2.75 -3.81 -24.43
C PRO A 270 1.99 -2.48 -24.36
N SER A 271 1.49 -1.99 -25.49
CA SER A 271 0.54 -0.87 -25.50
C SER A 271 -0.78 -1.28 -24.83
N LEU A 272 -1.53 -0.31 -24.31
CA LEU A 272 -2.90 -0.57 -23.85
C LEU A 272 -3.77 -0.92 -25.05
N SER A 273 -4.62 -1.93 -24.92
CA SER A 273 -5.58 -2.28 -25.95
C SER A 273 -6.83 -1.41 -25.85
N ARG A 274 -7.62 -1.43 -26.92
CA ARG A 274 -9.04 -1.06 -26.84
C ARG A 274 -9.76 -1.99 -25.85
N MET A 275 -10.85 -1.50 -25.26
CA MET A 275 -11.68 -2.23 -24.31
C MET A 275 -13.07 -2.44 -24.93
N HIS A 276 -13.40 -3.69 -25.24
CA HIS A 276 -14.60 -4.09 -25.96
C HIS A 276 -15.75 -4.25 -24.97
N LEU A 277 -16.74 -3.38 -25.03
CA LEU A 277 -17.97 -3.47 -24.25
C LEU A 277 -19.00 -4.31 -25.02
N THR A 278 -19.43 -5.41 -24.42
CA THR A 278 -20.29 -6.43 -25.04
C THR A 278 -21.40 -6.85 -24.07
N SER A 279 -22.50 -7.39 -24.58
CA SER A 279 -23.49 -8.12 -23.78
C SER A 279 -23.92 -9.42 -24.46
N ALA A 280 -24.46 -10.36 -23.68
CA ALA A 280 -25.13 -11.57 -24.17
C ALA A 280 -26.27 -11.24 -25.15
N ASN A 281 -26.94 -10.10 -24.96
CA ASN A 281 -27.86 -9.49 -25.91
C ASN A 281 -27.34 -8.09 -26.28
N HIS A 282 -27.04 -7.89 -27.56
CA HIS A 282 -26.35 -6.70 -28.07
C HIS A 282 -27.14 -5.39 -27.82
N THR A 283 -28.47 -5.42 -27.67
CA THR A 283 -29.27 -4.22 -27.35
C THR A 283 -28.96 -3.64 -25.97
N GLU A 284 -28.55 -4.47 -25.02
CA GLU A 284 -28.23 -4.06 -23.64
C GLU A 284 -26.91 -3.28 -23.55
N VAL A 285 -26.08 -3.31 -24.60
CA VAL A 285 -24.92 -2.42 -24.73
C VAL A 285 -25.39 -0.97 -24.85
N GLY A 286 -26.41 -0.71 -25.69
CA GLY A 286 -27.04 0.61 -25.81
C GLY A 286 -27.71 1.07 -24.51
N GLU A 287 -28.39 0.17 -23.79
CA GLU A 287 -28.95 0.47 -22.46
C GLU A 287 -27.85 0.80 -21.44
N THR A 288 -26.72 0.07 -21.47
CA THR A 288 -25.55 0.35 -20.62
C THR A 288 -24.97 1.73 -20.94
N LEU A 289 -24.74 2.06 -22.20
CA LEU A 289 -24.26 3.39 -22.61
C LEU A 289 -25.23 4.51 -22.20
N HIS A 290 -26.54 4.29 -22.37
CA HIS A 290 -27.55 5.26 -21.94
C HIS A 290 -27.51 5.51 -20.42
N SER A 291 -27.25 4.47 -19.61
CA SER A 291 -27.06 4.65 -18.17
C SER A 291 -25.83 5.48 -17.80
N TRP A 292 -24.86 5.61 -18.71
CA TRP A 292 -23.63 6.40 -18.56
C TRP A 292 -23.75 7.84 -19.10
N GLU A 293 -24.89 8.23 -19.70
CA GLU A 293 -25.07 9.53 -20.37
C GLU A 293 -24.73 10.73 -19.44
N GLU A 294 -25.05 10.67 -18.15
CA GLU A 294 -24.68 11.70 -17.16
C GLU A 294 -23.17 11.76 -16.85
N ALA A 295 -22.46 10.65 -17.06
CA ALA A 295 -21.00 10.57 -16.92
C ALA A 295 -20.25 11.00 -18.19
N ILE A 296 -20.91 10.97 -19.35
CA ILE A 296 -20.35 11.29 -20.67
C ILE A 296 -20.31 12.81 -20.90
N THR A 297 -19.20 13.30 -21.42
CA THR A 297 -19.01 14.65 -21.95
C THR A 297 -18.74 14.58 -23.45
N ARG A 298 -19.47 15.39 -24.24
CA ARG A 298 -19.31 15.48 -25.70
C ARG A 298 -18.43 16.66 -26.09
N THR A 299 -17.52 16.48 -27.04
CA THR A 299 -16.76 17.58 -27.65
C THR A 299 -17.55 18.25 -28.79
N GLU A 300 -17.06 19.39 -29.29
CA GLU A 300 -17.64 20.07 -30.46
C GLU A 300 -17.59 19.20 -31.73
N ASP A 301 -16.56 18.36 -31.85
CA ASP A 301 -16.37 17.40 -32.95
C ASP A 301 -17.25 16.13 -32.80
N GLY A 302 -17.97 15.98 -31.69
CA GLY A 302 -18.91 14.88 -31.45
C GLY A 302 -18.32 13.61 -30.83
N ASP A 303 -17.05 13.63 -30.42
CA ASP A 303 -16.45 12.57 -29.60
C ASP A 303 -17.11 12.50 -28.21
N GLU A 304 -17.11 11.31 -27.61
CA GLU A 304 -17.66 11.05 -26.28
C GLU A 304 -16.56 10.59 -25.32
N TYR A 305 -16.42 11.29 -24.20
CA TYR A 305 -15.43 11.01 -23.16
C TYR A 305 -16.09 10.83 -21.80
N ILE A 306 -15.54 9.94 -20.97
CA ILE A 306 -15.81 9.90 -19.53
C ILE A 306 -14.52 10.29 -18.81
N HIS A 307 -14.50 11.48 -18.23
CA HIS A 307 -13.42 11.91 -17.34
C HIS A 307 -13.70 11.36 -15.93
N GLY A 308 -13.02 10.27 -15.58
CA GLY A 308 -12.96 9.77 -14.21
C GLY A 308 -11.94 10.54 -13.36
N GLU A 309 -11.86 10.20 -12.08
CA GLU A 309 -10.93 10.80 -11.13
C GLU A 309 -9.48 10.33 -11.32
N HIS A 310 -9.26 9.23 -12.04
CA HIS A 310 -7.95 8.62 -12.30
C HIS A 310 -7.65 8.42 -13.79
N ASP A 311 -8.65 7.99 -14.57
CA ASP A 311 -8.52 7.69 -16.00
C ASP A 311 -9.50 8.51 -16.85
N VAL A 312 -9.09 8.83 -18.07
CA VAL A 312 -10.00 9.35 -19.12
C VAL A 312 -10.33 8.23 -20.08
N PHE A 313 -11.62 7.99 -20.29
CA PHE A 313 -12.13 7.00 -21.24
C PHE A 313 -12.68 7.70 -22.49
N ARG A 314 -12.37 7.23 -23.70
CA ARG A 314 -13.03 7.66 -24.95
C ARG A 314 -13.98 6.55 -25.41
N ILE A 315 -15.22 6.88 -25.74
CA ILE A 315 -16.19 5.95 -26.32
C ILE A 315 -16.09 6.07 -27.85
N GLU A 316 -15.62 5.02 -28.52
CA GLU A 316 -15.40 5.00 -29.96
C GLU A 316 -16.70 4.68 -30.71
N LYS A 317 -17.11 5.57 -31.63
CA LYS A 317 -18.35 5.38 -32.40
C LYS A 317 -18.13 4.42 -33.57
N HIS A 318 -19.16 3.65 -33.92
CA HIS A 318 -19.09 2.64 -34.99
C HIS A 318 -18.65 3.24 -36.36
N SER A 319 -18.90 4.53 -36.58
CA SER A 319 -18.51 5.28 -37.78
C SER A 319 -17.03 5.65 -37.88
N SER A 320 -16.26 5.69 -36.77
CA SER A 320 -14.84 6.10 -36.78
C SER A 320 -13.86 4.92 -36.78
N ARG A 321 -14.34 3.67 -36.66
CA ARG A 321 -13.51 2.44 -36.59
C ARG A 321 -12.54 2.22 -37.77
N TRP A 322 -12.65 3.00 -38.85
CA TRP A 322 -11.87 2.85 -40.10
C TRP A 322 -11.10 4.11 -40.52
N ASP A 323 -10.96 5.12 -39.63
CA ASP A 323 -10.12 6.27 -39.96
C ASP A 323 -8.64 5.88 -40.03
N VAL A 324 -8.02 6.18 -41.17
CA VAL A 324 -6.64 5.78 -41.49
C VAL A 324 -5.63 6.64 -40.72
N ASP A 325 -5.99 7.88 -40.36
CA ASP A 325 -5.14 8.74 -39.53
C ASP A 325 -5.15 8.29 -38.05
N GLU A 326 -6.31 7.91 -37.48
CA GLU A 326 -6.34 7.26 -36.14
C GLU A 326 -5.52 5.96 -36.10
N LEU A 327 -5.55 5.17 -37.18
CA LEU A 327 -4.79 3.92 -37.27
C LEU A 327 -3.26 4.16 -37.25
N ARG A 328 -2.80 5.32 -37.72
CA ARG A 328 -1.39 5.72 -37.74
C ARG A 328 -0.90 6.18 -36.36
N ASP A 329 -1.79 6.79 -35.58
CA ASP A 329 -1.50 7.26 -34.22
C ASP A 329 -1.65 6.14 -33.17
N ALA A 330 -2.41 5.08 -33.48
CA ALA A 330 -2.51 3.85 -32.69
C ALA A 330 -1.31 2.90 -32.83
N LEU A 331 -0.42 3.11 -33.82
CA LEU A 331 0.84 2.37 -33.92
C LEU A 331 1.82 2.85 -32.82
N PRO A 332 2.54 1.95 -32.14
CA PRO A 332 3.52 2.34 -31.12
C PRO A 332 4.72 3.05 -31.77
N GLN A 333 4.65 4.38 -31.87
CA GLN A 333 5.74 5.22 -32.35
C GLN A 333 6.84 5.42 -31.29
N ASP A 334 6.51 5.22 -30.01
CA ASP A 334 7.44 5.39 -28.89
C ASP A 334 8.02 4.05 -28.41
N THR A 335 9.34 4.01 -28.21
CA THR A 335 10.07 2.83 -27.73
C THR A 335 10.34 2.88 -26.22
N GLY A 336 9.96 3.99 -25.56
CA GLY A 336 10.12 4.22 -24.13
C GLY A 336 9.18 3.41 -23.23
N ILE A 337 9.09 3.83 -21.98
CA ILE A 337 8.12 3.36 -20.98
C ILE A 337 6.81 4.09 -21.25
N PRO A 338 5.74 3.40 -21.66
CA PRO A 338 4.45 4.05 -21.88
C PRO A 338 3.95 4.70 -20.60
N ASP A 339 3.44 5.93 -20.71
CA ASP A 339 2.65 6.54 -19.63
C ASP A 339 1.25 5.91 -19.61
N TYR A 340 1.15 4.78 -18.92
CA TYR A 340 -0.08 4.03 -18.79
C TYR A 340 -1.17 4.75 -17.99
N ASP A 341 -0.77 5.70 -17.12
CA ASP A 341 -1.71 6.45 -16.28
C ASP A 341 -2.29 7.63 -17.07
N GLY A 342 -1.45 8.39 -17.78
CA GLY A 342 -1.87 9.50 -18.65
C GLY A 342 -2.57 9.07 -19.96
N ALA A 343 -2.41 7.83 -20.42
CA ALA A 343 -3.01 7.35 -21.66
C ALA A 343 -4.55 7.29 -21.61
N VAL A 344 -5.22 7.81 -22.65
CA VAL A 344 -6.68 7.70 -22.82
C VAL A 344 -7.07 6.23 -23.06
N LYS A 345 -8.10 5.77 -22.34
CA LYS A 345 -8.59 4.39 -22.39
C LYS A 345 -9.75 4.29 -23.40
N VAL A 346 -9.54 3.64 -24.53
CA VAL A 346 -10.58 3.56 -25.59
C VAL A 346 -11.56 2.43 -25.29
N VAL A 347 -12.85 2.75 -25.17
CA VAL A 347 -13.97 1.82 -25.03
C VAL A 347 -14.68 1.69 -26.38
N VAL A 348 -14.82 0.46 -26.87
CA VAL A 348 -15.50 0.13 -28.13
C VAL A 348 -16.81 -0.58 -27.79
N PRO A 349 -17.98 0.06 -27.94
CA PRO A 349 -19.28 -0.59 -27.79
C PRO A 349 -19.59 -1.47 -29.01
N HIS A 350 -20.19 -2.64 -28.74
CA HIS A 350 -20.57 -3.65 -29.74
C HIS A 350 -22.08 -3.89 -29.69
N GLU A 351 -22.84 -2.95 -30.25
CA GLU A 351 -24.31 -2.91 -30.23
C GLU A 351 -24.99 -3.78 -31.32
N GLU A 352 -24.23 -4.24 -32.32
CA GLU A 352 -24.73 -5.03 -33.46
C GLU A 352 -24.28 -6.51 -33.43
N ALA A 353 -23.01 -6.76 -33.09
CA ALA A 353 -22.40 -8.09 -33.09
C ALA A 353 -21.19 -8.13 -32.14
N TRP A 354 -20.85 -9.29 -31.60
CA TRP A 354 -19.64 -9.48 -30.79
C TRP A 354 -18.34 -9.27 -31.60
N PRO A 355 -17.23 -8.88 -30.94
CA PRO A 355 -15.92 -8.70 -31.58
C PRO A 355 -15.46 -9.95 -32.33
N ASP A 356 -14.71 -9.75 -33.41
CA ASP A 356 -14.07 -10.86 -34.14
C ASP A 356 -12.78 -11.36 -33.44
N ALA A 357 -12.27 -12.50 -33.90
CA ALA A 357 -11.07 -13.12 -33.33
C ALA A 357 -9.74 -12.41 -33.67
N LYS A 358 -9.77 -11.35 -34.48
CA LYS A 358 -8.62 -10.45 -34.74
C LYS A 358 -8.66 -9.25 -33.79
N GLU A 359 -9.86 -8.75 -33.48
CA GLU A 359 -10.09 -7.73 -32.45
C GLU A 359 -9.74 -8.27 -31.06
N THR A 360 -10.18 -9.50 -30.74
CA THR A 360 -10.01 -10.10 -29.39
C THR A 360 -9.36 -11.48 -29.46
N PRO A 361 -8.09 -11.59 -29.90
CA PRO A 361 -7.42 -12.85 -30.20
C PRO A 361 -7.21 -13.76 -28.98
N SER A 362 -7.22 -13.23 -27.75
CA SER A 362 -7.01 -14.00 -26.52
C SER A 362 -8.29 -14.29 -25.74
N PHE A 363 -9.47 -13.85 -26.21
CA PHE A 363 -10.76 -14.06 -25.52
C PHE A 363 -11.92 -14.27 -26.48
N ASN A 364 -12.52 -15.46 -26.44
CA ASN A 364 -13.64 -15.84 -27.30
C ASN A 364 -14.98 -15.48 -26.66
N HIS A 365 -15.52 -14.31 -27.02
CA HIS A 365 -16.82 -13.81 -26.57
C HIS A 365 -17.98 -14.82 -26.76
N ARG A 366 -18.00 -15.55 -27.89
CA ARG A 366 -19.02 -16.58 -28.13
C ARG A 366 -18.91 -17.74 -27.14
N LEU A 367 -17.70 -18.26 -26.91
CA LEU A 367 -17.46 -19.33 -25.94
C LEU A 367 -17.85 -18.89 -24.51
N TYR A 368 -17.60 -17.62 -24.16
CA TYR A 368 -18.02 -17.02 -22.90
C TYR A 368 -19.56 -17.04 -22.77
N TYR A 369 -20.29 -16.44 -23.70
CA TYR A 369 -21.74 -16.32 -23.62
C TYR A 369 -22.48 -17.66 -23.77
N ASP A 370 -22.03 -18.56 -24.65
CA ASP A 370 -22.55 -19.92 -24.77
C ASP A 370 -22.34 -20.72 -23.47
N SER A 371 -21.25 -20.47 -22.74
CA SER A 371 -20.99 -21.08 -21.44
C SER A 371 -21.78 -20.43 -20.31
N LEU A 372 -22.00 -19.11 -20.36
CA LEU A 372 -22.82 -18.37 -19.41
C LEU A 372 -24.26 -18.89 -19.43
N GLN A 373 -24.87 -18.99 -20.62
CA GLN A 373 -26.21 -19.55 -20.79
C GLN A 373 -26.30 -20.99 -20.28
N ARG A 374 -25.30 -21.83 -20.59
CA ARG A 374 -25.21 -23.23 -20.13
C ARG A 374 -25.18 -23.34 -18.60
N TYR A 375 -24.43 -22.47 -17.92
CA TYR A 375 -24.33 -22.51 -16.47
C TYR A 375 -25.57 -21.93 -15.78
N ARG A 376 -26.21 -20.87 -16.32
CA ARG A 376 -27.51 -20.39 -15.83
C ARG A 376 -28.59 -21.47 -15.92
N ALA A 377 -28.58 -22.28 -16.99
CA ALA A 377 -29.54 -23.40 -17.15
C ALA A 377 -29.43 -24.50 -16.09
N ILE A 378 -28.28 -24.65 -15.40
CA ILE A 378 -28.09 -25.62 -14.30
C ILE A 378 -28.00 -24.98 -12.91
N GLU A 379 -27.95 -23.65 -12.84
CA GLU A 379 -27.87 -22.86 -11.62
C GLU A 379 -28.96 -21.76 -11.66
N PRO A 380 -30.25 -22.09 -11.46
CA PRO A 380 -31.36 -21.17 -11.72
C PRO A 380 -31.39 -19.91 -10.84
N ALA A 381 -30.55 -19.84 -9.81
CA ALA A 381 -30.35 -18.63 -9.02
C ALA A 381 -29.45 -17.59 -9.74
N ALA A 382 -28.76 -17.96 -10.81
CA ALA A 382 -27.93 -17.07 -11.62
C ALA A 382 -28.70 -16.63 -12.87
N GLU A 383 -28.93 -15.32 -13.00
CA GLU A 383 -29.86 -14.73 -13.97
C GLU A 383 -29.19 -13.56 -14.71
N GLU A 384 -28.42 -12.72 -14.00
CA GLU A 384 -28.00 -11.39 -14.48
C GLU A 384 -26.47 -11.22 -14.60
N TRP A 385 -25.67 -11.89 -13.76
CA TRP A 385 -24.26 -11.50 -13.60
C TRP A 385 -23.40 -11.95 -14.77
N GLY A 386 -22.51 -11.07 -15.23
CA GLY A 386 -21.71 -11.30 -16.42
C GLY A 386 -22.47 -11.19 -17.74
N THR A 387 -23.74 -10.75 -17.73
CA THR A 387 -24.47 -10.44 -18.97
C THR A 387 -23.74 -9.35 -19.76
N THR A 388 -23.48 -8.20 -19.15
CA THR A 388 -22.60 -7.16 -19.71
C THR A 388 -21.14 -7.41 -19.31
N LEU A 389 -20.25 -7.47 -20.29
CA LEU A 389 -18.82 -7.71 -20.12
C LEU A 389 -18.00 -6.64 -20.86
N MET A 390 -17.05 -6.03 -20.16
CA MET A 390 -15.96 -5.28 -20.79
C MET A 390 -14.70 -6.15 -20.85
N TYR A 391 -14.04 -6.21 -22.01
CA TYR A 391 -12.82 -6.99 -22.23
C TYR A 391 -11.67 -6.16 -22.80
N GLY A 392 -10.45 -6.31 -22.30
CA GLY A 392 -9.24 -5.79 -22.95
C GLY A 392 -8.09 -6.80 -22.99
N GLU A 393 -7.39 -6.89 -24.13
CA GLU A 393 -6.15 -7.68 -24.25
C GLU A 393 -5.09 -7.21 -23.24
N VAL A 394 -4.89 -5.89 -23.13
CA VAL A 394 -3.89 -5.26 -22.25
C VAL A 394 -4.50 -4.04 -21.57
N VAL A 395 -4.64 -4.10 -20.24
CA VAL A 395 -5.18 -3.00 -19.42
C VAL A 395 -4.20 -2.61 -18.31
N THR A 396 -4.42 -1.48 -17.64
CA THR A 396 -3.67 -1.09 -16.44
C THR A 396 -3.96 -2.06 -15.29
N SER A 397 -5.18 -2.01 -14.75
CA SER A 397 -5.72 -3.02 -13.85
C SER A 397 -7.25 -3.02 -13.90
N THR A 398 -7.86 -4.22 -13.99
CA THR A 398 -9.31 -4.40 -13.98
C THR A 398 -9.97 -3.82 -12.72
N ASN A 399 -9.26 -3.84 -11.59
CA ASN A 399 -9.74 -3.26 -10.34
C ASN A 399 -9.67 -1.73 -10.39
N THR A 400 -8.49 -1.16 -10.70
CA THR A 400 -8.25 0.30 -10.70
C THR A 400 -9.15 1.05 -11.66
N LEU A 401 -9.35 0.51 -12.87
CA LEU A 401 -10.23 1.12 -13.89
C LEU A 401 -11.67 1.31 -13.38
N MET A 402 -12.09 0.57 -12.35
CA MET A 402 -13.37 0.77 -11.67
C MET A 402 -13.22 1.44 -10.29
N ASP A 403 -12.37 0.96 -9.37
CA ASP A 403 -12.29 1.47 -7.97
C ASP A 403 -11.73 2.89 -7.83
N LYS A 404 -11.09 3.42 -8.88
CA LYS A 404 -10.54 4.78 -8.93
C LYS A 404 -11.27 5.74 -9.87
N ASN A 405 -12.31 5.26 -10.55
CA ASN A 405 -13.16 6.08 -11.42
C ASN A 405 -14.59 6.03 -10.87
N ILE A 406 -14.81 6.73 -9.75
CA ILE A 406 -16.09 6.77 -9.01
C ILE A 406 -17.20 7.30 -9.91
N LYS A 407 -16.91 8.32 -10.74
CA LYS A 407 -17.86 8.84 -11.75
C LYS A 407 -18.34 7.79 -12.76
N LEU A 408 -17.53 6.79 -13.10
CA LEU A 408 -17.97 5.66 -13.93
C LEU A 408 -18.68 4.60 -13.07
N LEU A 409 -18.08 4.24 -11.94
CA LEU A 409 -18.56 3.21 -11.02
C LEU A 409 -19.99 3.49 -10.52
N SER A 410 -20.39 4.75 -10.33
CA SER A 410 -21.76 5.13 -9.92
C SER A 410 -22.85 4.72 -10.92
N HIS A 411 -22.49 4.44 -12.18
CA HIS A 411 -23.41 4.00 -13.23
C HIS A 411 -23.25 2.51 -13.60
N LEU A 412 -22.35 1.76 -12.94
CA LEU A 412 -22.15 0.34 -13.22
C LEU A 412 -23.12 -0.54 -12.41
N PRO A 413 -23.95 -1.39 -13.07
CA PRO A 413 -24.88 -2.26 -12.37
C PRO A 413 -24.17 -3.40 -11.63
N THR A 414 -24.88 -4.01 -10.67
CA THR A 414 -24.42 -5.22 -9.99
C THR A 414 -24.26 -6.36 -10.99
N GLY A 415 -23.10 -7.02 -10.99
CA GLY A 415 -22.76 -8.07 -11.95
C GLY A 415 -22.05 -7.58 -13.22
N PHE A 416 -21.91 -6.26 -13.42
CA PHE A 416 -21.02 -5.71 -14.46
C PHE A 416 -19.59 -6.18 -14.21
N THR A 417 -18.95 -6.74 -15.24
CA THR A 417 -17.62 -7.34 -15.14
C THR A 417 -16.65 -6.78 -16.16
N LEU A 418 -15.44 -6.45 -15.71
CA LEU A 418 -14.29 -6.14 -16.56
C LEU A 418 -13.27 -7.27 -16.44
N THR A 419 -12.93 -7.94 -17.55
CA THR A 419 -11.90 -8.99 -17.63
C THR A 419 -10.80 -8.58 -18.60
N ALA A 420 -9.59 -9.12 -18.43
CA ALA A 420 -8.48 -8.83 -19.33
C ALA A 420 -7.57 -10.05 -19.55
N THR A 421 -6.71 -9.99 -20.57
CA THR A 421 -5.66 -11.00 -20.78
C THR A 421 -4.37 -10.64 -20.03
N THR A 422 -3.98 -9.36 -20.03
CA THR A 422 -2.78 -8.86 -19.32
C THR A 422 -3.09 -7.59 -18.52
N GLN A 423 -2.51 -7.49 -17.31
CA GLN A 423 -2.46 -6.24 -16.54
C GLN A 423 -1.03 -5.73 -16.44
N VAL A 424 -0.76 -4.50 -16.91
CA VAL A 424 0.56 -3.86 -16.77
C VAL A 424 0.83 -3.29 -15.37
N ALA A 425 -0.24 -3.03 -14.61
CA ALA A 425 -0.25 -2.44 -13.27
C ALA A 425 -1.15 -3.21 -12.28
N GLY A 426 -1.19 -4.54 -12.37
CA GLY A 426 -2.04 -5.41 -11.53
C GLY A 426 -1.80 -5.23 -10.02
N ARG A 427 -2.88 -5.04 -9.25
CA ARG A 427 -2.83 -4.78 -7.79
C ARG A 427 -3.21 -5.99 -6.95
N GLY A 428 -2.52 -6.14 -5.82
CA GLY A 428 -2.92 -6.99 -4.69
C GLY A 428 -3.34 -6.15 -3.48
N ARG A 429 -3.42 -6.79 -2.29
CA ARG A 429 -3.68 -6.08 -1.02
C ARG A 429 -2.47 -5.30 -0.54
N GLY A 430 -2.70 -4.17 0.14
CA GLY A 430 -1.62 -3.29 0.62
C GLY A 430 -0.75 -2.79 -0.54
N THR A 431 0.57 -2.95 -0.41
CA THR A 431 1.55 -2.57 -1.45
C THR A 431 1.91 -3.71 -2.41
N ASN A 432 1.19 -4.84 -2.38
CA ASN A 432 1.52 -5.98 -3.24
C ASN A 432 1.11 -5.74 -4.70
N VAL A 433 1.96 -6.17 -5.63
CA VAL A 433 1.65 -6.23 -7.06
C VAL A 433 1.12 -7.63 -7.40
N TRP A 434 0.01 -7.71 -8.14
CA TRP A 434 -0.46 -8.96 -8.72
C TRP A 434 0.18 -9.16 -10.09
N VAL A 435 0.82 -10.32 -10.29
CA VAL A 435 1.52 -10.64 -11.53
C VAL A 435 0.59 -11.46 -12.43
N SER A 436 0.24 -10.91 -13.59
CA SER A 436 -0.65 -11.51 -14.58
C SER A 436 0.13 -11.98 -15.83
N PRO A 437 0.81 -13.15 -15.81
CA PRO A 437 1.26 -13.76 -17.05
C PRO A 437 0.06 -14.18 -17.92
N ALA A 438 0.27 -14.25 -19.24
CA ALA A 438 -0.74 -14.73 -20.16
C ALA A 438 -1.23 -16.14 -19.75
N GLY A 439 -2.56 -16.32 -19.74
CA GLY A 439 -3.21 -17.54 -19.22
C GLY A 439 -3.64 -17.46 -17.74
N CYS A 440 -3.43 -16.33 -17.05
CA CYS A 440 -4.19 -16.05 -15.82
C CYS A 440 -5.60 -15.57 -16.17
N LEU A 441 -6.61 -16.10 -15.48
CA LEU A 441 -7.94 -15.48 -15.47
C LEU A 441 -7.92 -14.32 -14.47
N ILE A 442 -8.16 -13.11 -14.96
CA ILE A 442 -8.13 -11.88 -14.17
C ILE A 442 -9.31 -10.99 -14.55
N PHE A 443 -10.20 -10.78 -13.59
CA PHE A 443 -11.39 -9.96 -13.76
C PHE A 443 -11.73 -9.23 -12.47
N SER A 444 -12.59 -8.21 -12.60
CA SER A 444 -13.20 -7.51 -11.49
C SER A 444 -14.70 -7.36 -11.75
N THR A 445 -15.54 -7.64 -10.76
CA THR A 445 -17.01 -7.50 -10.85
C THR A 445 -17.52 -6.46 -9.86
N VAL A 446 -18.52 -5.68 -10.26
CA VAL A 446 -19.21 -4.71 -9.42
C VAL A 446 -20.33 -5.38 -8.63
N ILE A 447 -20.46 -5.04 -7.35
CA ILE A 447 -21.55 -5.47 -6.47
C ILE A 447 -22.05 -4.23 -5.71
N ASN A 448 -23.20 -3.68 -6.13
CA ASN A 448 -23.87 -2.63 -5.37
C ASN A 448 -24.65 -3.29 -4.22
N HIS A 449 -24.09 -3.26 -3.02
CA HIS A 449 -24.68 -3.87 -1.83
C HIS A 449 -25.55 -2.85 -1.06
N PRO A 450 -26.86 -3.08 -0.90
CA PRO A 450 -27.76 -2.09 -0.29
C PRO A 450 -27.35 -1.72 1.14
N ALA A 451 -27.27 -0.42 1.45
CA ALA A 451 -26.77 0.06 2.74
C ALA A 451 -27.54 -0.48 3.94
N HIS A 452 -28.86 -0.65 3.81
CA HIS A 452 -29.74 -1.18 4.85
C HIS A 452 -29.44 -2.64 5.23
N LEU A 453 -28.76 -3.41 4.36
CA LEU A 453 -28.35 -4.79 4.67
C LEU A 453 -27.00 -4.84 5.40
N ALA A 454 -26.13 -3.84 5.24
CA ALA A 454 -24.72 -3.92 5.67
C ALA A 454 -24.49 -4.14 7.17
N ALA A 455 -25.48 -3.84 8.04
CA ALA A 455 -25.41 -4.12 9.47
C ALA A 455 -25.67 -5.60 9.83
N THR A 456 -26.44 -6.33 9.01
CA THR A 456 -26.78 -7.76 9.20
C THR A 456 -26.10 -8.67 8.19
N HIS A 457 -25.61 -8.09 7.09
CA HIS A 457 -24.95 -8.74 5.96
C HIS A 457 -23.64 -8.01 5.61
N PRO A 458 -22.63 -7.92 6.51
CA PRO A 458 -21.53 -6.99 6.29
C PRO A 458 -20.70 -7.31 5.03
N VAL A 459 -20.37 -6.25 4.27
CA VAL A 459 -19.68 -6.32 2.96
C VAL A 459 -18.34 -7.07 3.00
N VAL A 460 -17.73 -7.23 4.17
CA VAL A 460 -16.54 -8.06 4.38
C VAL A 460 -16.77 -9.52 3.94
N PHE A 461 -18.01 -10.03 3.98
CA PHE A 461 -18.34 -11.38 3.54
C PHE A 461 -18.37 -11.58 2.03
N LEU A 462 -18.37 -10.51 1.22
CA LEU A 462 -18.31 -10.61 -0.23
C LEU A 462 -17.04 -11.36 -0.69
N GLN A 463 -15.88 -11.11 -0.07
CA GLN A 463 -14.65 -11.85 -0.37
C GLN A 463 -14.74 -13.35 0.03
N TYR A 464 -15.53 -13.69 1.06
CA TYR A 464 -15.68 -15.07 1.53
C TYR A 464 -16.59 -15.87 0.61
N ILE A 465 -17.73 -15.31 0.20
CA ILE A 465 -18.61 -15.95 -0.78
C ILE A 465 -17.92 -16.06 -2.15
N SER A 466 -17.10 -15.08 -2.55
CA SER A 466 -16.25 -15.20 -3.73
C SER A 466 -15.19 -16.30 -3.58
N ALA A 467 -14.59 -16.49 -2.40
CA ALA A 467 -13.65 -17.59 -2.15
C ALA A 467 -14.33 -18.97 -2.24
N ILE A 468 -15.55 -19.12 -1.69
CA ILE A 468 -16.38 -20.32 -1.87
C ILE A 468 -16.69 -20.52 -3.35
N ALA A 469 -17.14 -19.47 -4.04
CA ALA A 469 -17.49 -19.50 -5.45
C ALA A 469 -16.34 -19.96 -6.34
N ILE A 470 -15.10 -19.53 -6.06
CA ILE A 470 -13.91 -19.96 -6.81
C ILE A 470 -13.71 -21.48 -6.73
N VAL A 471 -13.82 -22.04 -5.52
CA VAL A 471 -13.64 -23.49 -5.34
C VAL A 471 -14.79 -24.26 -5.97
N GLU A 472 -16.04 -23.87 -5.67
CA GLU A 472 -17.22 -24.57 -6.20
C GLU A 472 -17.31 -24.45 -7.73
N ALA A 473 -16.93 -23.30 -8.33
CA ALA A 473 -16.88 -23.11 -9.77
C ALA A 473 -15.84 -24.01 -10.43
N VAL A 474 -14.61 -24.11 -9.90
CA VAL A 474 -13.59 -25.00 -10.46
C VAL A 474 -14.01 -26.47 -10.32
N GLN A 475 -14.54 -26.87 -9.16
CA GLN A 475 -14.98 -28.25 -8.93
C GLN A 475 -16.21 -28.65 -9.77
N SER A 476 -17.05 -27.68 -10.17
CA SER A 476 -18.22 -27.90 -11.04
C SER A 476 -18.02 -27.50 -12.51
N TYR A 477 -16.80 -27.15 -12.91
CA TYR A 477 -16.46 -26.77 -14.30
C TYR A 477 -16.70 -27.91 -15.28
N ASP A 478 -16.29 -29.12 -14.91
CA ASP A 478 -16.58 -30.37 -15.61
C ASP A 478 -16.77 -31.50 -14.59
N LYS A 479 -17.42 -32.60 -14.99
CA LYS A 479 -17.60 -33.80 -14.15
C LYS A 479 -16.28 -34.38 -13.64
N ALA A 480 -15.18 -34.22 -14.36
CA ALA A 480 -13.85 -34.64 -13.94
C ALA A 480 -13.27 -33.80 -12.78
N CYS A 481 -13.72 -32.56 -12.58
CA CYS A 481 -13.04 -31.58 -11.74
C CYS A 481 -13.39 -31.64 -10.24
N GLY A 482 -14.33 -32.50 -9.83
CA GLY A 482 -14.89 -32.51 -8.47
C GLY A 482 -13.86 -32.64 -7.33
N ASP A 483 -12.76 -33.35 -7.57
CA ASP A 483 -11.72 -33.64 -6.57
C ASP A 483 -10.48 -32.74 -6.65
N ILE A 484 -10.48 -31.67 -7.47
CA ILE A 484 -9.31 -30.78 -7.58
C ILE A 484 -9.00 -30.16 -6.20
N PRO A 485 -7.77 -30.31 -5.68
CA PRO A 485 -7.44 -30.03 -4.27
C PRO A 485 -7.15 -28.54 -4.01
N ILE A 486 -8.16 -27.69 -4.24
CA ILE A 486 -8.12 -26.26 -3.92
C ILE A 486 -8.44 -26.04 -2.44
N LYS A 487 -7.70 -25.11 -1.84
CA LYS A 487 -7.80 -24.71 -0.44
C LYS A 487 -7.76 -23.18 -0.30
N LEU A 488 -8.38 -22.69 0.77
CA LEU A 488 -8.52 -21.27 1.09
C LEU A 488 -7.54 -20.91 2.22
N LYS A 489 -6.72 -19.89 1.99
CA LYS A 489 -5.92 -19.25 3.03
C LYS A 489 -6.58 -17.93 3.40
N TRP A 490 -6.89 -17.78 4.68
CA TRP A 490 -7.60 -16.62 5.20
C TRP A 490 -6.77 -15.32 5.03
N PRO A 491 -7.42 -14.19 4.70
CA PRO A 491 -8.85 -14.05 4.41
C PRO A 491 -9.21 -14.24 2.92
N ASN A 492 -8.25 -14.12 2.01
CA ASN A 492 -8.52 -13.77 0.61
C ASN A 492 -7.65 -14.51 -0.44
N ASP A 493 -6.82 -15.48 -0.05
CA ASP A 493 -5.90 -16.16 -0.97
C ASP A 493 -6.38 -17.58 -1.33
N ILE A 494 -6.19 -17.97 -2.60
CA ILE A 494 -6.52 -19.29 -3.13
C ILE A 494 -5.23 -20.09 -3.32
N TYR A 495 -5.19 -21.30 -2.77
CA TYR A 495 -4.05 -22.22 -2.82
C TYR A 495 -4.46 -23.56 -3.44
N CYS A 496 -3.51 -24.27 -4.05
CA CYS A 496 -3.66 -25.68 -4.36
C CYS A 496 -2.55 -26.50 -3.71
N ARG A 497 -2.72 -27.83 -3.67
CA ARG A 497 -1.60 -28.74 -3.39
C ARG A 497 -0.55 -28.58 -4.49
N ASP A 498 0.70 -28.37 -4.09
CA ASP A 498 1.84 -28.36 -5.02
C ASP A 498 1.97 -29.73 -5.71
N PRO A 499 1.95 -29.79 -7.06
CA PRO A 499 2.11 -31.03 -7.82
C PRO A 499 3.39 -31.80 -7.48
N ASN A 500 4.42 -31.10 -7.02
CA ASN A 500 5.74 -31.66 -6.70
C ASN A 500 5.87 -32.07 -5.22
N SER A 501 4.79 -31.93 -4.42
CA SER A 501 4.79 -32.27 -3.00
C SER A 501 4.71 -33.76 -2.73
N SER A 502 5.31 -34.20 -1.61
CA SER A 502 5.20 -35.59 -1.17
C SER A 502 3.73 -35.95 -0.88
N PRO A 503 3.27 -37.17 -1.24
CA PRO A 503 2.00 -37.73 -0.79
C PRO A 503 1.80 -37.60 0.73
N SER A 504 2.86 -37.85 1.52
CA SER A 504 2.84 -37.91 2.99
C SER A 504 3.01 -36.57 3.72
N ASN A 505 3.45 -35.52 3.03
CA ASN A 505 3.61 -34.18 3.60
C ASN A 505 3.32 -33.12 2.51
N PRO A 506 2.05 -32.78 2.26
CA PRO A 506 1.65 -31.86 1.22
C PRO A 506 2.09 -30.42 1.51
N SER A 507 2.81 -29.81 0.57
CA SER A 507 2.96 -28.36 0.48
C SER A 507 1.82 -27.75 -0.34
N TYR A 508 1.51 -26.48 -0.07
CA TYR A 508 0.49 -25.72 -0.78
C TYR A 508 1.12 -24.49 -1.42
N VAL A 509 0.73 -24.19 -2.67
CA VAL A 509 1.19 -23.03 -3.44
C VAL A 509 0.02 -22.13 -3.78
N LYS A 510 0.26 -20.81 -3.78
CA LYS A 510 -0.77 -19.81 -4.11
C LYS A 510 -1.04 -19.84 -5.61
N ILE A 511 -2.31 -20.04 -5.97
CA ILE A 511 -2.80 -20.03 -7.36
C ILE A 511 -3.76 -18.89 -7.64
N GLY A 512 -4.25 -18.17 -6.62
CA GLY A 512 -5.16 -17.06 -6.83
C GLY A 512 -5.25 -16.12 -5.63
N GLY A 513 -5.94 -15.01 -5.83
CA GLY A 513 -6.20 -14.03 -4.79
C GLY A 513 -7.41 -13.17 -5.12
N ILE A 514 -8.08 -12.72 -4.06
CA ILE A 514 -9.22 -11.81 -4.11
C ILE A 514 -8.77 -10.46 -3.55
N LEU A 515 -9.12 -9.38 -4.24
CA LEU A 515 -9.02 -7.99 -3.79
C LEU A 515 -10.44 -7.43 -3.77
N SER A 516 -10.90 -6.92 -2.64
CA SER A 516 -12.19 -6.24 -2.55
C SER A 516 -11.95 -4.80 -2.12
N THR A 517 -12.43 -3.86 -2.91
CA THR A 517 -12.47 -2.42 -2.59
C THR A 517 -13.93 -1.98 -2.49
N CYS A 518 -14.21 -1.01 -1.62
CA CYS A 518 -15.57 -0.53 -1.36
C CYS A 518 -15.58 0.99 -1.33
N SER A 519 -16.51 1.60 -2.06
CA SER A 519 -16.96 2.98 -1.88
C SER A 519 -18.42 2.99 -1.40
N TYR A 520 -18.95 4.17 -1.08
CA TYR A 520 -20.36 4.36 -0.77
C TYR A 520 -20.93 5.40 -1.73
N SER A 521 -22.03 5.08 -2.40
CA SER A 521 -22.70 5.96 -3.35
C SER A 521 -24.18 5.56 -3.47
N GLN A 522 -25.07 6.55 -3.69
CA GLN A 522 -26.50 6.34 -3.98
C GLN A 522 -27.21 5.32 -3.05
N GLY A 523 -26.94 5.37 -1.74
CA GLY A 523 -27.57 4.46 -0.76
C GLY A 523 -27.08 3.01 -0.80
N SER A 524 -25.97 2.73 -1.47
CA SER A 524 -25.34 1.42 -1.58
C SER A 524 -23.83 1.45 -1.33
N TYR A 525 -23.30 0.37 -0.78
CA TYR A 525 -21.87 0.09 -0.76
C TYR A 525 -21.47 -0.50 -2.11
N GLN A 526 -20.83 0.31 -2.95
CA GLN A 526 -20.33 -0.14 -4.25
C GLN A 526 -19.03 -0.90 -4.04
N CYS A 527 -19.11 -2.23 -4.14
CA CYS A 527 -17.98 -3.12 -3.94
C CYS A 527 -17.43 -3.56 -5.30
N VAL A 528 -16.14 -3.31 -5.56
CA VAL A 528 -15.42 -3.89 -6.70
C VAL A 528 -14.65 -5.10 -6.16
N VAL A 529 -14.99 -6.29 -6.67
CA VAL A 529 -14.35 -7.55 -6.29
C VAL A 529 -13.47 -8.02 -7.45
N GLY A 530 -12.16 -7.73 -7.35
CA GLY A 530 -11.12 -8.25 -8.22
C GLY A 530 -10.70 -9.66 -7.84
N ILE A 531 -10.62 -10.54 -8.84
CA ILE A 531 -10.24 -11.94 -8.71
C ILE A 531 -9.17 -12.26 -9.74
N GLY A 532 -8.01 -12.72 -9.27
CA GLY A 532 -6.93 -13.24 -10.10
C GLY A 532 -6.69 -14.72 -9.82
N ILE A 533 -6.67 -15.54 -10.86
CA ILE A 533 -6.44 -16.99 -10.80
C ILE A 533 -5.42 -17.37 -11.89
N ASN A 534 -4.38 -18.10 -11.50
CA ASN A 534 -3.44 -18.75 -12.41
C ASN A 534 -4.16 -19.96 -13.04
N THR A 535 -4.58 -19.86 -14.30
CA THR A 535 -5.49 -20.86 -14.90
C THR A 535 -4.76 -21.78 -15.87
N THR A 536 -4.25 -21.23 -16.98
CA THR A 536 -3.57 -21.98 -18.05
C THR A 536 -2.09 -21.62 -18.20
N ASN A 537 -1.62 -20.56 -17.52
CA ASN A 537 -0.24 -20.08 -17.60
C ASN A 537 0.77 -21.17 -17.16
N THR A 538 1.91 -21.24 -17.83
CA THR A 538 2.92 -22.31 -17.64
C THR A 538 4.11 -21.88 -16.78
N ARG A 539 4.42 -20.59 -16.77
CA ARG A 539 5.43 -19.89 -15.97
C ARG A 539 4.91 -18.47 -15.67
N PRO A 540 5.47 -17.76 -14.67
CA PRO A 540 6.31 -18.29 -13.60
C PRO A 540 5.54 -19.16 -12.60
N THR A 541 4.25 -18.89 -12.37
CA THR A 541 3.46 -19.49 -11.28
C THR A 541 2.86 -20.87 -11.60
N THR A 542 2.49 -21.62 -10.55
CA THR A 542 1.61 -22.80 -10.67
C THR A 542 0.19 -22.37 -11.01
N SER A 543 -0.48 -23.14 -11.88
CA SER A 543 -1.82 -22.85 -12.42
C SER A 543 -2.80 -24.02 -12.27
N LEU A 544 -4.09 -23.78 -12.51
CA LEU A 544 -5.14 -24.81 -12.47
C LEU A 544 -4.88 -25.96 -13.46
N ASN A 545 -4.39 -25.68 -14.67
CA ASN A 545 -4.01 -26.71 -15.64
C ASN A 545 -2.89 -27.62 -15.12
N ALA A 546 -1.99 -27.13 -14.25
CA ALA A 546 -0.92 -27.94 -13.66
C ALA A 546 -1.42 -28.94 -12.58
N ILE A 547 -2.66 -28.80 -12.12
CA ILE A 547 -3.35 -29.72 -11.18
C ILE A 547 -4.62 -30.33 -11.77
N ALA A 548 -4.90 -30.10 -13.05
CA ALA A 548 -6.10 -30.60 -13.71
C ALA A 548 -6.04 -32.13 -13.84
N PRO A 549 -7.18 -32.83 -13.69
CA PRO A 549 -7.24 -34.27 -13.90
C PRO A 549 -6.96 -34.58 -15.38
N ALA A 550 -6.24 -35.67 -15.65
CA ALA A 550 -5.89 -36.07 -17.03
C ALA A 550 -7.09 -36.37 -17.93
N SER A 551 -8.28 -36.56 -17.36
CA SER A 551 -9.55 -36.70 -18.06
C SER A 551 -10.16 -35.38 -18.55
N LEU A 552 -9.68 -34.22 -18.08
CA LEU A 552 -10.12 -32.91 -18.57
C LEU A 552 -9.43 -32.58 -19.91
N VAL A 553 -9.97 -33.14 -21.00
CA VAL A 553 -9.46 -32.92 -22.35
C VAL A 553 -9.51 -31.43 -22.71
N GLY A 554 -8.37 -30.86 -23.10
CA GLY A 554 -8.22 -29.43 -23.42
C GLY A 554 -7.91 -28.53 -22.22
N GLY A 555 -8.10 -29.00 -20.98
CA GLY A 555 -7.88 -28.22 -19.77
C GLY A 555 -8.96 -27.15 -19.50
N PHE A 556 -8.62 -26.14 -18.71
CA PHE A 556 -9.50 -25.01 -18.44
C PHE A 556 -9.44 -23.97 -19.58
N HIS A 557 -10.60 -23.48 -20.01
CA HIS A 557 -10.75 -22.28 -20.84
C HIS A 557 -11.11 -21.09 -19.94
N LEU A 558 -10.51 -19.93 -20.20
CA LEU A 558 -10.66 -18.74 -19.35
C LEU A 558 -12.10 -18.23 -19.37
N GLU A 559 -12.71 -18.24 -20.55
CA GLU A 559 -14.07 -17.80 -20.85
C GLU A 559 -15.11 -18.67 -20.14
N THR A 560 -15.00 -20.00 -20.31
CA THR A 560 -15.89 -20.96 -19.64
C THR A 560 -15.75 -20.91 -18.12
N LEU A 561 -14.53 -20.69 -17.59
CA LEU A 561 -14.30 -20.58 -16.16
C LEU A 561 -14.84 -19.26 -15.60
N LEU A 562 -14.69 -18.14 -16.31
CA LEU A 562 -15.28 -16.84 -15.94
C LEU A 562 -16.81 -16.92 -15.86
N ALA A 563 -17.44 -17.52 -16.88
CA ALA A 563 -18.89 -17.75 -16.89
C ALA A 563 -19.36 -18.60 -15.70
N ARG A 564 -18.60 -19.65 -15.34
CA ARG A 564 -18.95 -20.46 -14.15
C ARG A 564 -18.74 -19.69 -12.84
N LEU A 565 -17.69 -18.88 -12.75
CA LEU A 565 -17.41 -18.06 -11.57
C LEU A 565 -18.52 -17.04 -11.34
N LEU A 566 -18.90 -16.26 -12.35
CA LEU A 566 -19.91 -15.20 -12.21
C LEU A 566 -21.28 -15.79 -11.83
N THR A 567 -21.72 -16.87 -12.48
CA THR A 567 -22.96 -17.58 -12.09
C THR A 567 -22.91 -18.11 -10.65
N ARG A 568 -21.76 -18.66 -10.21
CA ARG A 568 -21.62 -19.17 -8.84
C ARG A 568 -21.56 -18.05 -7.80
N ILE A 569 -20.89 -16.93 -8.08
CA ILE A 569 -20.86 -15.76 -7.18
C ILE A 569 -22.27 -15.16 -7.05
N GLU A 570 -23.03 -15.02 -8.15
CA GLU A 570 -24.40 -14.51 -8.12
C GLU A 570 -25.31 -15.38 -7.23
N ALA A 571 -25.30 -16.70 -7.43
CA ALA A 571 -26.12 -17.63 -6.65
C ALA A 571 -25.79 -17.55 -5.14
N LEU A 572 -24.50 -17.52 -4.79
CA LEU A 572 -24.05 -17.37 -3.41
C LEU A 572 -24.34 -15.98 -2.82
N TYR A 573 -24.33 -14.92 -3.64
CA TYR A 573 -24.70 -13.57 -3.22
C TYR A 573 -26.21 -13.44 -2.97
N LYS A 574 -27.06 -14.04 -3.80
CA LYS A 574 -28.51 -14.11 -3.55
C LYS A 574 -28.83 -14.94 -2.30
N GLN A 575 -28.11 -16.04 -2.03
CA GLN A 575 -28.21 -16.76 -0.76
C GLN A 575 -27.78 -15.87 0.42
N PHE A 576 -26.60 -15.24 0.33
CA PHE A 576 -26.07 -14.35 1.35
C PHE A 576 -27.07 -13.24 1.68
N ARG A 577 -27.60 -12.50 0.70
CA ARG A 577 -28.62 -11.44 0.89
C ARG A 577 -29.90 -11.88 1.62
N ARG A 578 -30.20 -13.18 1.65
CA ARG A 578 -31.38 -13.74 2.32
C ARG A 578 -31.08 -14.23 3.74
N GLU A 579 -29.86 -14.70 4.00
CA GLU A 579 -29.53 -15.54 5.18
C GLU A 579 -28.36 -15.02 6.02
N GLY A 580 -27.69 -13.95 5.60
CA GLY A 580 -26.40 -13.55 6.15
C GLY A 580 -25.30 -14.55 5.83
N PHE A 581 -24.18 -14.48 6.58
CA PHE A 581 -23.17 -15.53 6.54
C PHE A 581 -23.64 -16.74 7.36
N SER A 582 -24.55 -17.51 6.77
CA SER A 582 -25.25 -18.62 7.42
C SER A 582 -24.34 -19.81 7.73
N ARG A 583 -24.85 -20.79 8.50
CA ARG A 583 -24.07 -22.00 8.85
C ARG A 583 -23.64 -22.79 7.60
N ASP A 584 -24.50 -22.85 6.57
CA ASP A 584 -24.20 -23.50 5.29
C ASP A 584 -23.00 -22.83 4.59
N LEU A 585 -22.98 -21.50 4.52
CA LEU A 585 -21.85 -20.74 3.94
C LEU A 585 -20.56 -20.90 4.77
N GLU A 586 -20.66 -20.92 6.10
CA GLU A 586 -19.49 -21.17 6.97
C GLU A 586 -18.94 -22.60 6.80
N GLU A 587 -19.80 -23.61 6.71
CA GLU A 587 -19.41 -25.01 6.51
C GLU A 587 -18.75 -25.23 5.13
N ARG A 588 -19.29 -24.62 4.07
CA ARG A 588 -18.65 -24.59 2.73
C ARG A 588 -17.26 -23.95 2.78
N TYR A 589 -17.10 -22.83 3.50
CA TYR A 589 -15.80 -22.17 3.64
C TYR A 589 -14.78 -23.07 4.38
N TYR A 590 -15.15 -23.63 5.53
CA TYR A 590 -14.24 -24.47 6.32
C TYR A 590 -13.89 -25.80 5.66
N LYS A 591 -14.76 -26.38 4.81
CA LYS A 591 -14.44 -27.57 3.99
C LYS A 591 -13.15 -27.39 3.19
N HIS A 592 -12.86 -26.15 2.78
CA HIS A 592 -11.70 -25.81 1.96
C HIS A 592 -10.63 -24.97 2.68
N TRP A 593 -10.84 -24.48 3.90
CA TRP A 593 -9.83 -23.66 4.57
C TRP A 593 -8.59 -24.46 5.03
N LEU A 594 -7.46 -23.77 5.23
CA LEU A 594 -6.18 -24.38 5.64
C LEU A 594 -5.89 -24.37 7.14
N HIS A 595 -6.70 -23.69 7.96
CA HIS A 595 -6.23 -23.20 9.27
C HIS A 595 -6.70 -23.99 10.50
N SER A 596 -7.46 -25.07 10.33
CA SER A 596 -7.96 -25.90 11.45
C SER A 596 -6.85 -26.33 12.41
N GLY A 597 -6.91 -25.89 13.67
CA GLY A 597 -6.00 -26.34 14.72
C GLY A 597 -4.56 -25.85 14.58
N GLN A 598 -4.28 -24.92 13.66
CA GLN A 598 -2.94 -24.35 13.50
C GLN A 598 -2.54 -23.59 14.78
N HIS A 599 -1.37 -23.91 15.32
CA HIS A 599 -0.80 -23.19 16.45
C HIS A 599 -0.01 -21.99 15.94
N VAL A 600 -0.33 -20.81 16.47
CA VAL A 600 0.26 -19.53 16.13
C VAL A 600 0.74 -18.81 17.38
N THR A 601 1.64 -17.86 17.19
CA THR A 601 2.11 -16.91 18.20
C THR A 601 1.58 -15.53 17.84
N LEU A 602 0.76 -14.98 18.72
CA LEU A 602 0.19 -13.65 18.60
C LEU A 602 1.23 -12.64 19.08
N GLU A 603 2.14 -12.20 18.20
CA GLU A 603 3.20 -11.24 18.52
C GLU A 603 2.63 -9.90 19.06
N ALA A 604 1.42 -9.52 18.63
CA ALA A 604 0.71 -8.37 19.17
C ALA A 604 0.29 -8.55 20.64
N GLU A 605 -0.07 -9.76 21.05
CA GLU A 605 -0.56 -10.10 22.39
C GLU A 605 0.58 -10.60 23.29
N ALA A 606 1.66 -9.83 23.35
CA ALA A 606 2.90 -10.16 24.09
C ALA A 606 3.54 -11.52 23.72
N GLY A 607 3.25 -12.05 22.53
CA GLY A 607 3.72 -13.37 22.11
C GLY A 607 2.88 -14.53 22.67
N ALA A 608 1.63 -14.30 23.03
CA ALA A 608 0.71 -15.35 23.46
C ALA A 608 0.61 -16.47 22.40
N ARG A 609 0.66 -17.73 22.85
CA ARG A 609 0.39 -18.88 21.98
C ARG A 609 -1.12 -19.04 21.83
N ALA A 610 -1.58 -19.31 20.63
CA ALA A 610 -2.99 -19.55 20.36
C ALA A 610 -3.17 -20.63 19.29
N LYS A 611 -4.32 -21.31 19.33
CA LYS A 611 -4.77 -22.26 18.31
C LYS A 611 -5.87 -21.62 17.48
N ILE A 612 -5.76 -21.65 16.16
CA ILE A 612 -6.77 -21.13 15.25
C ILE A 612 -8.00 -22.07 15.23
N VAL A 613 -9.19 -21.49 15.43
CA VAL A 613 -10.46 -22.24 15.61
C VAL A 613 -11.61 -21.81 14.68
N GLY A 614 -11.47 -20.73 13.92
CA GLY A 614 -12.46 -20.35 12.89
C GLY A 614 -12.39 -18.88 12.49
N ILE A 615 -13.51 -18.35 12.01
CA ILE A 615 -13.81 -16.93 11.83
C ILE A 615 -15.08 -16.53 12.60
N THR A 616 -15.28 -15.26 12.91
CA THR A 616 -16.54 -14.76 13.49
C THR A 616 -17.60 -14.62 12.40
N ARG A 617 -18.87 -14.90 12.72
CA ARG A 617 -19.99 -14.87 11.74
C ARG A 617 -20.57 -13.49 11.48
N ASP A 618 -20.20 -12.52 12.31
CA ASP A 618 -20.61 -11.10 12.22
C ASP A 618 -19.64 -10.29 11.34
N TRP A 619 -18.33 -10.51 11.46
CA TRP A 619 -17.30 -9.66 10.84
C TRP A 619 -16.18 -10.42 10.13
N GLY A 620 -16.21 -11.75 10.12
CA GLY A 620 -15.16 -12.58 9.50
C GLY A 620 -13.80 -12.46 10.19
N LEU A 621 -13.75 -12.07 11.47
CA LEU A 621 -12.49 -11.93 12.21
C LEU A 621 -11.93 -13.32 12.54
N LEU A 622 -10.62 -13.54 12.40
CA LEU A 622 -9.99 -14.83 12.68
C LEU A 622 -10.05 -15.14 14.18
N LYS A 623 -10.71 -16.24 14.54
CA LYS A 623 -10.85 -16.71 15.93
C LYS A 623 -9.64 -17.56 16.32
N ALA A 624 -8.99 -17.21 17.42
CA ALA A 624 -7.89 -17.97 18.00
C ALA A 624 -8.08 -18.14 19.52
N VAL A 625 -8.05 -19.37 20.01
CA VAL A 625 -8.08 -19.65 21.47
C VAL A 625 -6.67 -19.67 22.01
N GLU A 626 -6.39 -18.94 23.08
CA GLU A 626 -5.09 -18.94 23.75
C GLU A 626 -4.80 -20.34 24.33
N VAL A 627 -3.53 -20.76 24.24
CA VAL A 627 -3.05 -22.04 24.78
C VAL A 627 -1.83 -21.83 25.67
N ASP A 628 -1.71 -22.67 26.70
CA ASP A 628 -0.57 -22.67 27.61
C ASP A 628 0.71 -23.25 26.98
N ARG A 629 1.74 -23.48 27.82
CA ARG A 629 3.01 -24.06 27.36
C ARG A 629 2.89 -25.52 26.90
N ASP A 630 1.91 -26.24 27.43
CA ASP A 630 1.62 -27.66 27.14
C ASP A 630 0.59 -27.80 26.00
N GLY A 631 0.08 -26.69 25.46
CA GLY A 631 -0.91 -26.66 24.37
C GLY A 631 -2.37 -26.78 24.82
N ARG A 632 -2.65 -26.66 26.12
CA ARG A 632 -4.01 -26.70 26.67
C ARG A 632 -4.68 -25.33 26.54
N GLU A 633 -5.96 -25.32 26.20
CA GLU A 633 -6.74 -24.07 26.04
C GLU A 633 -6.93 -23.35 27.38
N THR A 634 -6.63 -22.05 27.44
CA THR A 634 -6.82 -21.22 28.65
C THR A 634 -8.26 -20.73 28.82
N GLY A 635 -9.10 -20.90 27.79
CA GLY A 635 -10.44 -20.34 27.69
C GLY A 635 -10.49 -18.90 27.16
N ARG A 636 -9.36 -18.20 27.04
CA ARG A 636 -9.30 -16.86 26.45
C ARG A 636 -9.38 -16.95 24.92
N MET A 637 -10.30 -16.19 24.31
CA MET A 637 -10.52 -16.16 22.87
C MET A 637 -10.13 -14.80 22.29
N TRP A 638 -9.48 -14.82 21.13
CA TRP A 638 -9.08 -13.65 20.36
C TRP A 638 -9.85 -13.58 19.04
N ALA A 639 -10.29 -12.40 18.65
CA ALA A 639 -10.86 -12.11 17.33
C ALA A 639 -9.92 -11.14 16.60
N LEU A 640 -9.31 -11.61 15.51
CA LEU A 640 -8.15 -10.97 14.88
C LEU A 640 -8.51 -10.45 13.48
N GLN A 641 -8.26 -9.18 13.22
CA GLN A 641 -8.45 -8.54 11.91
C GLN A 641 -7.24 -8.78 11.01
N SER A 642 -7.46 -8.88 9.69
CA SER A 642 -6.38 -9.06 8.72
C SER A 642 -5.63 -7.74 8.50
N ASP A 643 -4.32 -7.71 8.79
CA ASP A 643 -3.47 -6.50 8.69
C ASP A 643 -2.72 -6.40 7.34
N GLU A 644 -3.36 -6.94 6.30
CA GLU A 644 -2.94 -6.95 4.88
C GLU A 644 -1.68 -7.74 4.54
N ASN A 645 -0.66 -7.82 5.41
CA ASN A 645 0.63 -8.44 5.08
C ASN A 645 1.30 -9.29 6.20
N SER A 646 0.84 -9.31 7.45
CA SER A 646 1.61 -9.95 8.54
C SER A 646 1.18 -11.37 8.94
N PHE A 647 0.22 -11.98 8.24
CA PHE A 647 -0.26 -13.35 8.53
C PHE A 647 0.57 -14.41 7.79
N ASP A 648 1.75 -14.70 8.32
CA ASP A 648 2.54 -15.89 7.93
C ASP A 648 2.13 -17.09 8.79
N PHE A 649 1.00 -17.71 8.41
CA PHE A 649 0.49 -18.95 9.01
C PHE A 649 1.50 -20.10 8.99
N TRP A 650 2.48 -20.09 8.09
CA TRP A 650 3.52 -21.11 7.98
C TRP A 650 4.71 -20.87 8.93
N LYS A 651 4.78 -19.69 9.56
CA LYS A 651 5.71 -19.35 10.66
C LYS A 651 5.01 -19.05 11.99
N GLY A 652 3.69 -19.13 12.02
CA GLY A 652 2.88 -18.95 13.21
C GLY A 652 3.02 -17.55 13.82
N LEU A 653 2.92 -16.49 13.01
CA LEU A 653 3.00 -15.11 13.49
C LEU A 653 1.78 -14.28 13.06
N VAL A 654 1.23 -13.51 14.01
CA VAL A 654 0.14 -12.54 13.80
C VAL A 654 0.55 -11.17 14.34
N LYS A 655 0.31 -10.10 13.57
CA LYS A 655 0.54 -8.70 13.97
C LYS A 655 -0.71 -7.86 13.73
N ARG A 656 -0.81 -6.75 14.47
CA ARG A 656 -1.88 -5.75 14.37
C ARG A 656 -1.26 -4.34 14.30
N LYS A 657 -1.95 -3.41 13.62
CA LYS A 657 -1.57 -1.99 13.50
C LYS A 657 -2.72 -1.08 13.98
N LEU A 658 -2.43 -0.22 14.98
CA LEU A 658 -3.32 0.71 15.73
C LEU A 658 -2.61 2.05 16.07
N LEU A 659 -3.34 3.18 16.19
CA LEU A 659 -2.78 4.53 16.40
C LEU A 659 -2.92 4.97 17.87
N ASN A 660 -1.81 5.13 18.59
CA ASN A 660 -1.83 5.56 20.00
C ASN A 660 -1.82 7.09 20.15
N ASN A 661 -2.41 7.58 21.26
CA ASN A 661 -2.29 8.93 21.83
C ASN A 661 -2.55 10.06 20.83
N SER A 662 -3.81 10.46 20.61
CA SER A 662 -4.15 11.58 19.73
C SER A 662 -5.39 12.36 20.21
N ARG A 663 -5.59 13.57 19.65
CA ARG A 663 -6.76 14.43 19.90
C ARG A 663 -8.12 13.71 19.72
N ALA A 664 -8.17 12.61 18.94
CA ALA A 664 -9.37 11.82 18.71
C ALA A 664 -9.98 11.20 19.99
N SER A 665 -9.20 11.04 21.07
CA SER A 665 -9.73 10.59 22.37
C SER A 665 -10.78 11.56 22.96
N ASN A 666 -10.67 12.87 22.67
CA ASN A 666 -11.68 13.85 23.11
C ASN A 666 -12.98 13.71 22.31
N THR A 667 -12.87 13.48 20.99
CA THR A 667 -14.04 13.22 20.14
C THR A 667 -14.77 11.97 20.60
N LEU A 668 -14.03 10.90 20.92
CA LEU A 668 -14.59 9.67 21.48
C LEU A 668 -15.33 9.93 22.81
N TRP A 669 -14.74 10.71 23.72
CA TRP A 669 -15.41 11.10 24.97
C TRP A 669 -16.66 11.95 24.71
N LEU A 670 -16.62 12.92 23.79
CA LEU A 670 -17.80 13.72 23.47
C LEU A 670 -18.95 12.88 22.90
N LEU A 671 -18.66 11.91 22.03
CA LEU A 671 -19.65 10.96 21.51
C LEU A 671 -20.25 10.08 22.63
N GLU A 672 -19.42 9.62 23.57
CA GLU A 672 -19.83 8.88 24.78
C GLU A 672 -20.67 9.72 25.75
N GLU A 673 -20.47 11.03 25.84
CA GLU A 673 -21.32 11.91 26.65
C GLU A 673 -22.65 12.21 25.96
N LEU A 674 -22.66 12.34 24.63
CA LEU A 674 -23.86 12.58 23.82
C LEU A 674 -24.70 11.31 23.57
N ASN A 675 -24.22 10.13 23.99
CA ASN A 675 -24.82 8.81 23.72
C ASN A 675 -25.05 8.54 22.22
N LEU A 676 -24.12 9.00 21.37
CA LEU A 676 -24.21 8.79 19.93
C LEU A 676 -23.64 7.42 19.55
N THR A 677 -24.25 6.77 18.57
CA THR A 677 -23.70 5.57 17.93
C THR A 677 -22.64 5.98 16.91
N TYR A 678 -21.47 5.35 16.96
CA TYR A 678 -20.34 5.66 16.08
C TYR A 678 -19.55 4.40 15.72
N THR A 679 -18.78 4.48 14.64
CA THR A 679 -17.72 3.51 14.31
C THR A 679 -16.37 4.22 14.37
N VAL A 680 -15.29 3.47 14.66
CA VAL A 680 -13.94 4.06 14.82
C VAL A 680 -12.98 3.40 13.83
N GLN A 681 -12.45 4.20 12.90
CA GLN A 681 -11.36 3.79 12.02
C GLN A 681 -10.01 4.16 12.65
N THR A 682 -9.06 3.21 12.65
CA THR A 682 -7.73 3.36 13.28
C THR A 682 -6.60 3.08 12.29
N PHE A 683 -5.48 3.80 12.37
CA PHE A 683 -4.29 3.59 11.51
C PHE A 683 -3.05 3.19 12.36
N ARG A 684 -1.83 3.68 12.09
CA ARG A 684 -0.64 3.58 13.00
C ARG A 684 0.11 4.90 13.03
N ARG A 685 0.52 5.41 14.21
CA ARG A 685 1.64 6.37 14.23
C ARG A 685 2.88 5.61 13.78
N GLN A 686 3.71 6.25 12.97
CA GLN A 686 5.04 5.72 12.64
C GLN A 686 5.92 5.68 13.90
N PRO A 687 7.03 4.91 13.93
CA PRO A 687 7.98 4.92 15.05
C PRO A 687 8.52 6.32 15.41
N THR A 688 8.54 7.23 14.43
CA THR A 688 8.85 8.67 14.56
C THR A 688 7.78 9.49 15.31
N ARG A 689 6.71 8.85 15.80
CA ARG A 689 5.48 9.46 16.35
C ARG A 689 4.67 10.32 15.35
N ILE A 690 5.01 10.33 14.06
CA ILE A 690 4.27 11.05 13.01
C ILE A 690 3.02 10.26 12.57
N ALA A 691 2.01 10.96 12.04
CA ALA A 691 0.85 10.34 11.41
C ALA A 691 1.23 9.45 10.20
N PRO A 692 0.44 8.41 9.88
CA PRO A 692 0.65 7.56 8.72
C PRO A 692 0.22 8.26 7.43
N PRO A 693 0.91 8.07 6.27
CA PRO A 693 0.52 8.68 4.99
C PRO A 693 -0.90 8.33 4.55
N GLU A 694 -1.39 7.15 4.91
CA GLU A 694 -2.74 6.67 4.64
C GLU A 694 -3.83 7.59 5.21
N LEU A 695 -3.54 8.37 6.27
CA LEU A 695 -4.48 9.34 6.83
C LEU A 695 -4.75 10.52 5.88
N ALA A 696 -3.87 10.79 4.91
CA ALA A 696 -4.09 11.79 3.87
C ALA A 696 -5.22 11.40 2.90
N GLN A 697 -5.57 10.11 2.82
CA GLN A 697 -6.70 9.60 2.04
C GLN A 697 -8.05 9.87 2.71
N VAL A 698 -8.06 10.12 4.03
CA VAL A 698 -9.26 10.48 4.81
C VAL A 698 -9.50 12.00 4.78
N HIS A 699 -8.42 12.77 4.92
CA HIS A 699 -8.46 14.24 4.84
C HIS A 699 -7.12 14.77 4.33
N PRO A 700 -7.08 15.72 3.36
CA PRO A 700 -5.84 16.10 2.64
C PRO A 700 -4.65 16.52 3.53
N LEU A 701 -4.92 17.08 4.71
CA LEU A 701 -3.86 17.46 5.66
C LEU A 701 -3.19 16.29 6.40
N GLY A 702 -3.69 15.05 6.29
CA GLY A 702 -3.15 13.88 6.99
C GLY A 702 -3.20 14.00 8.52
N LYS A 703 -4.23 14.68 9.05
CA LYS A 703 -4.41 14.98 10.49
C LYS A 703 -5.65 14.28 11.05
N ALA A 704 -5.65 14.09 12.38
CA ALA A 704 -6.77 13.58 13.15
C ALA A 704 -7.10 14.52 14.34
N PRO A 705 -8.35 14.49 14.87
CA PRO A 705 -9.50 13.72 14.40
C PRO A 705 -10.07 14.21 13.06
N VAL A 706 -10.79 13.31 12.40
CA VAL A 706 -11.77 13.58 11.35
C VAL A 706 -13.03 12.83 11.78
N LEU A 707 -14.21 13.44 11.65
CA LEU A 707 -15.50 12.83 11.94
C LEU A 707 -16.37 12.88 10.69
N GLU A 708 -16.99 11.76 10.35
CA GLU A 708 -17.96 11.67 9.25
C GLU A 708 -19.34 11.37 9.85
N ILE A 709 -20.35 12.16 9.47
CA ILE A 709 -21.72 12.06 9.97
C ILE A 709 -22.64 11.80 8.79
N THR A 710 -23.33 10.66 8.79
CA THR A 710 -24.37 10.35 7.80
C THR A 710 -25.74 10.77 8.35
N PRO A 711 -26.46 11.70 7.71
CA PRO A 711 -27.83 12.07 8.07
C PRO A 711 -28.80 10.87 8.04
N ALA A 712 -29.72 10.82 9.01
CA ALA A 712 -30.67 9.70 9.15
C ALA A 712 -31.77 9.66 8.06
N ASP A 713 -31.94 10.76 7.32
CA ASP A 713 -32.81 10.89 6.15
C ASP A 713 -32.14 10.44 4.84
N GLY A 714 -30.88 10.00 4.89
CA GLY A 714 -30.12 9.55 3.72
C GLY A 714 -29.41 10.67 2.95
N GLY A 715 -29.30 11.88 3.51
CA GLY A 715 -28.51 12.97 2.95
C GLY A 715 -27.01 12.66 2.82
N GLU A 716 -26.27 13.57 2.17
CA GLU A 716 -24.82 13.44 1.94
C GLU A 716 -24.04 13.38 3.27
N ALA A 717 -22.97 12.57 3.30
CA ALA A 717 -22.13 12.39 4.48
C ALA A 717 -21.27 13.62 4.77
N ILE A 718 -21.45 14.20 5.96
CA ILE A 718 -20.80 15.45 6.38
C ILE A 718 -19.45 15.13 7.02
N LYS A 719 -18.36 15.54 6.37
CA LYS A 719 -16.99 15.39 6.89
C LYS A 719 -16.53 16.63 7.65
N LEU A 720 -16.15 16.43 8.90
CA LEU A 720 -15.72 17.47 9.84
C LEU A 720 -14.27 17.23 10.25
N ALA A 721 -13.47 18.29 10.28
CA ALA A 721 -12.08 18.29 10.72
C ALA A 721 -11.81 19.43 11.71
N GLU A 722 -10.70 19.31 12.45
CA GLU A 722 -10.32 20.12 13.62
C GLU A 722 -11.25 19.98 14.84
N SER A 723 -10.64 19.92 16.02
CA SER A 723 -11.29 19.36 17.21
C SER A 723 -12.28 20.35 17.83
N GLY A 724 -11.98 21.65 17.76
CA GLY A 724 -12.91 22.70 18.19
C GLY A 724 -14.18 22.74 17.34
N TYR A 725 -14.06 22.63 16.02
CA TYR A 725 -15.20 22.64 15.10
C TYR A 725 -16.06 21.37 15.22
N ILE A 726 -15.44 20.19 15.30
CA ILE A 726 -16.14 18.92 15.60
C ILE A 726 -16.93 19.03 16.92
N THR A 727 -16.32 19.62 17.95
CA THR A 727 -16.97 19.82 19.26
C THR A 727 -18.17 20.75 19.16
N GLN A 728 -18.02 21.89 18.48
CA GLN A 728 -19.10 22.86 18.26
C GLN A 728 -20.27 22.23 17.50
N TYR A 729 -19.99 21.56 16.37
CA TYR A 729 -21.01 20.94 15.54
C TYR A 729 -21.78 19.85 16.30
N LEU A 730 -21.08 18.94 16.98
CA LEU A 730 -21.73 17.86 17.73
C LEU A 730 -22.66 18.40 18.83
N LEU A 731 -22.27 19.48 19.49
CA LEU A 731 -23.08 20.11 20.54
C LEU A 731 -24.28 20.86 19.96
N GLU A 732 -24.13 21.58 18.85
CA GLU A 732 -25.21 22.32 18.20
C GLU A 732 -26.35 21.39 17.72
N PHE A 733 -26.00 20.25 17.10
CA PHE A 733 -26.99 19.35 16.51
C PHE A 733 -27.46 18.23 17.46
N PHE A 734 -26.59 17.71 18.34
CA PHE A 734 -26.90 16.57 19.21
C PHE A 734 -26.91 16.89 20.72
N GLY A 735 -26.38 18.05 21.12
CA GLY A 735 -26.28 18.48 22.53
C GLY A 735 -27.62 18.70 23.24
N ARG A 736 -28.74 18.74 22.52
CA ARG A 736 -30.10 18.85 23.11
C ARG A 736 -30.40 17.74 24.12
N ASN A 737 -29.81 16.55 23.93
CA ASN A 737 -29.99 15.39 24.82
C ASN A 737 -29.09 15.44 26.08
N LYS A 738 -28.13 16.38 26.15
CA LYS A 738 -27.30 16.64 27.33
C LYS A 738 -26.99 18.15 27.45
N PRO A 739 -27.97 18.96 27.87
CA PRO A 739 -27.84 20.42 27.87
C PRO A 739 -26.72 20.96 28.77
N SER A 740 -26.28 20.21 29.78
CA SER A 740 -25.15 20.59 30.66
C SER A 740 -23.83 20.78 29.91
N LEU A 741 -23.64 20.16 28.74
CA LEU A 741 -22.43 20.33 27.93
C LEU A 741 -22.31 21.73 27.29
N ILE A 742 -23.40 22.50 27.24
CA ILE A 742 -23.46 23.84 26.65
C ILE A 742 -24.02 24.81 27.69
N PRO A 743 -23.21 25.72 28.27
CA PRO A 743 -23.72 26.69 29.23
C PRO A 743 -24.83 27.56 28.62
N ALA A 744 -25.83 27.94 29.43
CA ALA A 744 -26.94 28.77 28.98
C ALA A 744 -26.45 30.03 28.25
N ARG A 745 -26.82 30.21 26.98
CA ARG A 745 -26.26 31.27 26.13
C ARG A 745 -26.60 32.67 26.64
N TRP A 746 -27.87 32.93 26.88
CA TRP A 746 -28.39 34.26 27.21
C TRP A 746 -28.68 34.42 28.69
N LYS A 747 -28.49 35.64 29.21
CA LYS A 747 -29.16 36.08 30.44
C LYS A 747 -30.64 36.27 30.13
N GLU A 748 -31.51 35.99 31.09
CA GLU A 748 -32.96 36.11 30.96
C GLU A 748 -33.37 37.52 30.47
N GLY A 749 -34.10 37.59 29.35
CA GLY A 749 -34.57 38.84 28.74
C GLY A 749 -33.49 39.64 28.00
N LYS A 750 -32.36 39.00 27.66
CA LYS A 750 -31.22 39.59 26.92
C LYS A 750 -30.87 38.84 25.63
N GLU A 751 -31.81 38.06 25.12
CA GLU A 751 -31.66 37.28 23.90
C GLU A 751 -31.34 38.18 22.70
N GLY A 752 -30.28 37.86 21.95
CA GLY A 752 -29.86 38.60 20.76
C GLY A 752 -29.23 39.97 21.01
N GLN A 753 -29.09 40.41 22.27
CA GLN A 753 -28.42 41.68 22.61
C GLN A 753 -26.92 41.47 22.76
N VAL A 754 -26.11 42.39 22.22
CA VAL A 754 -24.64 42.36 22.38
C VAL A 754 -24.26 42.48 23.86
N GLY A 755 -23.53 41.50 24.39
CA GLY A 755 -23.21 41.43 25.83
C GLY A 755 -24.35 40.86 26.69
N GLY A 756 -25.44 40.42 26.06
CA GLY A 756 -26.53 39.69 26.69
C GLY A 756 -26.16 38.26 27.10
N GLU A 757 -25.02 37.74 26.63
CA GLU A 757 -24.55 36.40 26.92
C GLU A 757 -24.19 36.19 28.39
N THR A 758 -24.30 34.95 28.89
CA THR A 758 -23.80 34.59 30.22
C THR A 758 -22.27 34.53 30.23
N ALA A 759 -21.66 34.78 31.39
CA ALA A 759 -20.21 34.63 31.56
C ALA A 759 -19.73 33.19 31.33
N ALA A 760 -20.57 32.20 31.61
CA ALA A 760 -20.30 30.78 31.38
C ALA A 760 -20.22 30.47 29.87
N TYR A 761 -21.18 30.96 29.08
CA TYR A 761 -21.18 30.78 27.63
C TYR A 761 -20.04 31.55 26.95
N ALA A 762 -19.75 32.77 27.39
CA ALA A 762 -18.62 33.55 26.86
C ALA A 762 -17.26 32.83 27.07
N ARG A 763 -17.06 32.21 28.24
CA ARG A 763 -15.88 31.35 28.50
C ARG A 763 -15.86 30.11 27.63
N PHE A 764 -16.99 29.43 27.49
CA PHE A 764 -17.13 28.24 26.65
C PHE A 764 -16.73 28.53 25.20
N GLN A 765 -17.27 29.61 24.61
CA GLN A 765 -16.90 30.06 23.26
C GLN A 765 -15.42 30.42 23.14
N TYR A 766 -14.86 31.16 24.09
CA TYR A 766 -13.42 31.45 24.13
C TYR A 766 -12.57 30.17 24.16
N LEU A 767 -12.95 29.20 25.00
CA LEU A 767 -12.21 27.95 25.19
C LEU A 767 -12.20 27.05 23.93
N LEU A 768 -13.29 27.01 23.17
CA LEU A 768 -13.36 26.26 21.89
C LEU A 768 -12.25 26.69 20.91
N HIS A 769 -11.86 27.97 20.90
CA HIS A 769 -10.78 28.49 20.06
C HIS A 769 -9.42 28.49 20.75
N TYR A 770 -9.36 28.83 22.05
CA TYR A 770 -8.12 28.91 22.84
C TYR A 770 -7.33 27.59 22.87
N VAL A 771 -8.02 26.44 22.91
CA VAL A 771 -7.36 25.13 23.00
C VAL A 771 -6.43 24.87 21.80
N GLU A 772 -6.93 25.11 20.57
CA GLU A 772 -6.14 24.87 19.35
C GLU A 772 -5.30 26.09 18.94
N GLY A 773 -5.80 27.30 19.17
CA GLY A 773 -5.12 28.56 18.78
C GLY A 773 -4.05 29.06 19.76
N SER A 774 -4.00 28.57 21.00
CA SER A 774 -3.05 29.07 22.01
C SER A 774 -2.46 27.99 22.90
N PHE A 775 -3.26 27.08 23.45
CA PHE A 775 -2.78 26.08 24.41
C PHE A 775 -1.96 24.95 23.76
N PHE A 776 -2.45 24.30 22.71
CA PHE A 776 -1.73 23.20 22.05
C PHE A 776 -0.37 23.60 21.44
N PRO A 777 -0.18 24.80 20.83
CA PRO A 777 1.14 25.25 20.37
C PRO A 777 2.26 25.14 21.42
N ASN A 778 1.96 25.44 22.69
CA ASN A 778 2.92 25.30 23.79
C ASN A 778 3.33 23.84 24.02
N LEU A 779 2.34 22.93 24.08
CA LEU A 779 2.58 21.49 24.22
C LEU A 779 3.33 20.90 23.00
N VAL A 780 3.00 21.33 21.79
CA VAL A 780 3.69 20.91 20.56
C VAL A 780 5.16 21.35 20.56
N GLN A 781 5.47 22.56 21.03
CA GLN A 781 6.87 23.01 21.19
C GLN A 781 7.64 22.13 22.18
N TYR A 782 7.04 21.77 23.32
CA TYR A 782 7.63 20.82 24.25
C TYR A 782 7.90 19.45 23.60
N LEU A 783 6.92 18.90 22.89
CA LEU A 783 7.03 17.59 22.22
C LEU A 783 8.08 17.58 21.11
N LEU A 784 8.26 18.69 20.39
CA LEU A 784 9.33 18.83 19.39
C LEU A 784 10.71 18.92 20.04
N LEU A 785 10.86 19.71 21.11
CA LEU A 785 12.12 19.87 21.83
C LEU A 785 12.53 18.62 22.62
N SER A 786 11.58 17.80 23.08
CA SER A 786 11.88 16.54 23.77
C SER A 786 12.49 15.48 22.84
N VAL A 787 12.27 15.56 21.51
CA VAL A 787 12.96 14.72 20.52
C VAL A 787 14.48 14.92 20.59
N LEU A 788 14.96 16.15 20.82
CA LEU A 788 16.39 16.46 20.97
C LEU A 788 17.04 15.82 22.22
N LYS A 789 16.21 15.36 23.17
CA LYS A 789 16.59 14.64 24.39
C LYS A 789 16.42 13.12 24.27
N SER A 790 15.84 12.64 23.18
CA SER A 790 15.44 11.23 22.98
C SER A 790 16.57 10.34 22.45
N ASP A 791 16.34 9.02 22.46
CA ASP A 791 17.28 8.04 21.92
C ASP A 791 17.56 8.15 20.41
N ASN A 792 16.69 8.87 19.68
CA ASN A 792 16.88 9.15 18.25
C ASN A 792 18.09 10.06 17.97
N VAL A 793 18.60 10.78 18.99
CA VAL A 793 19.83 11.56 18.87
C VAL A 793 21.04 10.70 19.27
N PRO A 794 22.12 10.63 18.45
CA PRO A 794 23.32 9.86 18.77
C PRO A 794 23.91 10.21 20.14
N PHE A 795 24.25 9.18 20.92
CA PHE A 795 24.70 9.31 22.31
C PHE A 795 25.82 10.35 22.52
N LEU A 796 26.76 10.45 21.59
CA LEU A 796 27.89 11.39 21.65
C LEU A 796 27.48 12.87 21.62
N ILE A 797 26.43 13.23 20.87
CA ILE A 797 25.95 14.64 20.77
C ILE A 797 24.74 14.92 21.65
N ARG A 798 24.06 13.87 22.15
CA ARG A 798 22.86 13.98 22.98
C ARG A 798 23.01 14.87 24.22
N PRO A 799 24.15 14.91 24.94
CA PRO A 799 24.34 15.86 26.05
C PRO A 799 24.22 17.32 25.61
N LEU A 800 24.80 17.67 24.45
CA LEU A 800 24.77 19.02 23.90
C LEU A 800 23.36 19.39 23.41
N THR A 801 22.71 18.52 22.64
CA THR A 801 21.33 18.76 22.17
C THR A 801 20.34 18.83 23.33
N SER A 802 20.52 18.01 24.36
CA SER A 802 19.70 18.04 25.58
C SER A 802 19.91 19.32 26.38
N PHE A 803 21.14 19.82 26.47
CA PHE A 803 21.44 21.12 27.09
C PHE A 803 20.76 22.27 26.34
N VAL A 804 20.86 22.30 25.01
CA VAL A 804 20.17 23.30 24.17
C VAL A 804 18.65 23.21 24.35
N ALA A 805 18.07 22.01 24.28
CA ALA A 805 16.65 21.79 24.49
C ALA A 805 16.18 22.25 25.88
N ASN A 806 16.90 21.89 26.95
CA ASN A 806 16.59 22.34 28.31
C ASN A 806 16.65 23.87 28.43
N LYS A 807 17.59 24.53 27.76
CA LYS A 807 17.71 25.99 27.75
C LYS A 807 16.52 26.65 27.03
N ILE A 808 16.11 26.14 25.87
CA ILE A 808 14.93 26.64 25.15
C ILE A 808 13.64 26.39 25.95
N LEU A 809 13.48 25.19 26.51
CA LEU A 809 12.34 24.82 27.35
C LEU A 809 12.20 25.79 28.54
N SER A 810 13.28 26.05 29.27
CA SER A 810 13.25 26.91 30.46
C SER A 810 13.07 28.41 30.15
N LEU A 811 13.58 28.90 29.02
CA LEU A 811 13.52 30.33 28.64
C LEU A 811 12.28 30.72 27.84
N ALA A 812 11.73 29.82 27.01
CA ALA A 812 10.62 30.14 26.11
C ALA A 812 9.34 29.37 26.45
N VAL A 813 9.42 28.04 26.62
CA VAL A 813 8.23 27.20 26.76
C VAL A 813 7.66 27.24 28.19
N ARG A 814 8.50 27.18 29.23
CA ARG A 814 8.10 27.19 30.65
C ARG A 814 7.40 28.49 31.07
N PRO A 815 7.90 29.71 30.75
CA PRO A 815 7.22 30.94 31.14
C PRO A 815 5.87 31.12 30.45
N ASP A 816 5.70 30.48 29.30
CA ASP A 816 4.46 30.50 28.55
C ASP A 816 3.45 29.45 29.07
N ALA A 817 3.93 28.24 29.39
CA ALA A 817 3.16 27.22 30.10
C ALA A 817 2.65 27.73 31.47
N GLU A 818 3.44 28.53 32.18
CA GLU A 818 3.02 29.19 33.43
C GLU A 818 1.83 30.14 33.20
N LYS A 819 1.81 30.93 32.12
CA LYS A 819 0.66 31.79 31.79
C LYS A 819 -0.59 30.96 31.53
N HIS A 820 -0.45 29.84 30.80
CA HIS A 820 -1.57 28.94 30.51
C HIS A 820 -2.12 28.30 31.79
N LEU A 821 -1.26 27.77 32.67
CA LEU A 821 -1.67 27.20 33.95
C LEU A 821 -2.32 28.27 34.84
N ARG A 822 -1.77 29.48 34.92
CA ARG A 822 -2.35 30.61 35.66
C ARG A 822 -3.70 31.06 35.12
N LEU A 823 -3.90 31.06 33.80
CA LEU A 823 -5.17 31.39 33.17
C LEU A 823 -6.25 30.34 33.47
N LEU A 824 -5.89 29.05 33.39
CA LEU A 824 -6.80 27.96 33.74
C LEU A 824 -7.12 27.95 35.23
N ASP A 825 -6.13 28.20 36.09
CA ASP A 825 -6.30 28.38 37.52
C ASP A 825 -7.30 29.50 37.83
N GLU A 826 -7.14 30.67 37.19
CA GLU A 826 -8.06 31.81 37.34
C GLU A 826 -9.46 31.51 36.79
N PHE A 827 -9.59 30.79 35.67
CA PHE A 827 -10.87 30.36 35.14
C PHE A 827 -11.60 29.42 36.12
N LEU A 828 -10.91 28.43 36.71
CA LEU A 828 -11.46 27.55 37.73
C LEU A 828 -11.84 28.32 39.01
N ARG A 829 -11.01 29.27 39.45
CA ARG A 829 -11.27 30.10 40.64
C ARG A 829 -12.54 30.95 40.51
N THR A 830 -12.84 31.38 39.29
CA THR A 830 -13.89 32.37 38.99
C THR A 830 -15.05 31.80 38.17
N ALA A 831 -15.13 30.47 38.02
CA ALA A 831 -16.18 29.84 37.23
C ALA A 831 -17.58 30.21 37.81
N PRO A 832 -18.52 30.70 36.99
CA PRO A 832 -19.83 31.13 37.49
C PRO A 832 -20.58 30.01 38.21
N GLY A 833 -21.06 30.27 39.43
CA GLY A 833 -21.79 29.27 40.23
C GLY A 833 -20.88 28.23 40.91
N THR A 834 -19.59 28.53 41.09
CA THR A 834 -18.60 27.65 41.76
C THR A 834 -17.94 28.39 42.93
N THR A 835 -17.37 27.64 43.88
CA THR A 835 -16.56 28.14 44.99
C THR A 835 -15.12 27.63 44.87
N ASP A 836 -14.19 28.53 44.55
CA ASP A 836 -12.73 28.29 44.54
C ASP A 836 -12.29 26.97 43.83
N GLY A 837 -12.82 26.73 42.62
CA GLY A 837 -12.44 25.57 41.81
C GLY A 837 -13.15 24.25 42.16
N ASP A 838 -14.24 24.27 42.93
CA ASP A 838 -15.12 23.11 43.12
C ASP A 838 -15.87 22.66 41.83
N GLY A 839 -15.91 23.50 40.78
CA GLY A 839 -16.46 23.20 39.46
C GLY A 839 -15.46 23.15 38.29
N PHE A 840 -15.99 23.22 37.07
CA PHE A 840 -15.28 23.13 35.78
C PHE A 840 -14.99 24.53 35.20
N LEU A 841 -14.34 24.62 34.04
CA LEU A 841 -13.87 25.92 33.49
C LEU A 841 -15.00 26.92 33.19
N CYS A 842 -16.20 26.41 32.90
CA CYS A 842 -17.37 27.20 32.53
C CYS A 842 -18.42 27.36 33.64
N GLY A 843 -18.38 26.55 34.70
CA GLY A 843 -19.40 26.52 35.76
C GLY A 843 -19.36 25.23 36.58
N PRO A 844 -20.40 24.90 37.36
CA PRO A 844 -20.41 23.71 38.23
C PRO A 844 -20.45 22.37 37.49
N GLU A 845 -20.87 22.35 36.22
CA GLU A 845 -21.03 21.13 35.42
C GLU A 845 -20.00 21.02 34.28
N LEU A 846 -19.74 19.78 33.84
CA LEU A 846 -18.84 19.47 32.72
C LEU A 846 -19.37 20.06 31.41
N SER A 847 -18.56 20.88 30.74
CA SER A 847 -18.87 21.42 29.41
C SER A 847 -18.08 20.73 28.28
N GLY A 848 -18.49 20.94 27.03
CA GLY A 848 -17.70 20.50 25.88
C GLY A 848 -16.29 21.12 25.81
N ALA A 849 -16.07 22.30 26.39
CA ALA A 849 -14.76 22.94 26.47
C ALA A 849 -13.80 22.18 27.40
N ASP A 850 -14.32 21.62 28.50
CA ASP A 850 -13.57 20.79 29.44
C ASP A 850 -13.12 19.47 28.79
N ILE A 851 -14.01 18.83 28.02
CA ILE A 851 -13.69 17.65 27.21
C ILE A 851 -12.59 17.99 26.19
N LEU A 852 -12.73 19.12 25.47
CA LEU A 852 -11.80 19.54 24.42
C LEU A 852 -10.38 19.86 24.94
N ILE A 853 -10.23 20.49 26.11
CA ILE A 853 -8.90 20.79 26.66
C ILE A 853 -8.23 19.57 27.32
N SER A 854 -9.03 18.58 27.76
CA SER A 854 -8.57 17.46 28.60
C SER A 854 -7.38 16.69 28.03
N PHE A 855 -7.39 16.32 26.74
CA PHE A 855 -6.26 15.63 26.10
C PHE A 855 -4.92 16.34 26.32
N GLY A 856 -4.87 17.67 26.19
CA GLY A 856 -3.61 18.41 26.33
C GLY A 856 -3.10 18.41 27.76
N LEU A 857 -3.99 18.68 28.72
CA LEU A 857 -3.67 18.67 30.16
C LEU A 857 -3.26 17.28 30.64
N VAL A 858 -4.06 16.26 30.32
CA VAL A 858 -3.81 14.86 30.71
C VAL A 858 -2.54 14.32 30.08
N THR A 859 -2.28 14.63 28.80
CA THR A 859 -1.04 14.21 28.12
C THR A 859 0.17 14.86 28.77
N ALA A 860 0.13 16.19 28.98
CA ALA A 860 1.22 16.95 29.59
C ALA A 860 1.56 16.44 31.01
N ASP A 861 0.56 16.17 31.84
CA ASP A 861 0.77 15.54 33.17
C ASP A 861 1.33 14.12 33.05
N SER A 862 0.76 13.28 32.17
CA SER A 862 1.20 11.88 32.03
C SER A 862 2.62 11.69 31.47
N GLU A 863 3.12 12.63 30.66
CA GLU A 863 4.51 12.65 30.18
C GLU A 863 5.46 13.44 31.12
N GLY A 864 4.97 13.94 32.27
CA GLY A 864 5.75 14.78 33.19
C GLY A 864 6.22 16.10 32.57
N ALA A 865 5.50 16.58 31.56
CA ALA A 865 5.96 17.64 30.66
C ALA A 865 6.22 18.95 31.39
N TYR A 866 5.31 19.38 32.27
CA TYR A 866 5.44 20.65 32.97
C TYR A 866 6.72 20.71 33.83
N ASP A 867 6.97 19.70 34.65
CA ASP A 867 8.20 19.66 35.48
C ASP A 867 9.46 19.46 34.63
N ALA A 868 9.36 18.81 33.47
CA ALA A 868 10.44 18.69 32.50
C ALA A 868 10.76 19.99 31.73
N MET A 869 9.88 21.01 31.77
CA MET A 869 10.14 22.34 31.17
C MET A 869 11.04 23.23 32.03
N GLY A 870 11.05 23.06 33.36
CA GLY A 870 11.85 23.89 34.26
C GLY A 870 11.42 23.82 35.72
N LYS A 871 11.99 24.70 36.55
CA LYS A 871 11.61 24.82 37.97
C LYS A 871 10.28 25.55 38.14
N TRP A 872 9.54 25.16 39.15
CA TRP A 872 8.27 25.74 39.56
C TRP A 872 8.30 26.15 41.03
N GLU A 873 7.44 27.09 41.41
CA GLU A 873 7.20 27.43 42.82
C GLU A 873 6.66 26.21 43.58
N GLY A 874 7.06 26.03 44.84
CA GLY A 874 6.75 24.81 45.61
C GLY A 874 7.44 23.53 45.11
N GLY A 875 8.25 23.58 44.05
CA GLY A 875 9.08 22.47 43.56
C GLY A 875 8.51 21.67 42.39
N SER A 876 7.23 21.79 42.08
CA SER A 876 6.59 21.18 40.91
C SER A 876 5.41 22.02 40.41
N ALA A 877 5.01 21.83 39.15
CA ALA A 877 3.84 22.50 38.57
C ALA A 877 2.56 22.21 39.36
N LYS A 878 2.46 21.01 39.95
CA LYS A 878 1.35 20.60 40.82
C LYS A 878 1.34 21.33 42.16
N ALA A 879 2.51 21.67 42.71
CA ALA A 879 2.60 22.50 43.91
C ALA A 879 2.27 23.98 43.62
N ALA A 880 2.65 24.48 42.43
CA ALA A 880 2.35 25.85 42.01
C ALA A 880 0.86 26.09 41.65
N TYR A 881 0.20 25.10 41.04
CA TYR A 881 -1.19 25.23 40.53
C TYR A 881 -2.14 24.13 41.04
N PRO A 882 -2.30 23.95 42.37
CA PRO A 882 -3.02 22.82 42.94
C PRO A 882 -4.48 22.70 42.45
N ARG A 883 -5.18 23.81 42.20
CA ARG A 883 -6.56 23.80 41.66
C ARG A 883 -6.63 23.23 40.25
N VAL A 884 -5.68 23.53 39.37
CA VAL A 884 -5.62 22.95 38.01
C VAL A 884 -5.43 21.44 38.07
N PHE A 885 -4.52 20.94 38.92
CA PHE A 885 -4.28 19.50 39.05
C PHE A 885 -5.42 18.75 39.77
N ALA A 886 -6.13 19.40 40.70
CA ALA A 886 -7.37 18.86 41.26
C ALA A 886 -8.49 18.75 40.19
N TYR A 887 -8.57 19.73 39.28
CA TYR A 887 -9.45 19.69 38.12
C TYR A 887 -9.07 18.58 37.12
N LEU A 888 -7.77 18.32 36.86
CA LEU A 888 -7.34 17.17 36.04
C LEU A 888 -7.84 15.83 36.62
N GLU A 889 -7.75 15.63 37.94
CA GLU A 889 -8.28 14.42 38.57
C GLU A 889 -9.81 14.35 38.47
N ARG A 890 -10.52 15.48 38.59
CA ARG A 890 -11.97 15.55 38.38
C ARG A 890 -12.39 15.24 36.94
N LEU A 891 -11.58 15.60 35.94
CA LEU A 891 -11.77 15.17 34.54
C LEU A 891 -11.55 13.65 34.41
N ARG A 892 -10.47 13.13 34.98
CA ARG A 892 -10.12 11.69 34.95
C ARG A 892 -11.17 10.81 35.62
N SER A 893 -11.90 11.33 36.60
CA SER A 893 -12.99 10.62 37.29
C SER A 893 -14.35 10.75 36.61
N GLN A 894 -14.48 11.47 35.48
CA GLN A 894 -15.77 11.57 34.80
C GLN A 894 -16.20 10.22 34.20
N PRO A 895 -17.46 9.78 34.40
CA PRO A 895 -17.92 8.49 33.89
C PRO A 895 -17.74 8.32 32.38
N GLY A 896 -17.98 9.35 31.56
CA GLY A 896 -17.73 9.25 30.12
C GLY A 896 -16.25 9.26 29.74
N TYR A 897 -15.37 9.87 30.55
CA TYR A 897 -13.92 9.78 30.33
C TYR A 897 -13.43 8.35 30.59
N VAL A 898 -13.93 7.72 31.66
CA VAL A 898 -13.66 6.31 31.97
C VAL A 898 -14.18 5.41 30.85
N ARG A 899 -15.45 5.56 30.43
CA ARG A 899 -16.01 4.82 29.29
C ARG A 899 -15.22 5.03 28.00
N ALA A 900 -14.86 6.25 27.65
CA ALA A 900 -14.09 6.54 26.44
C ALA A 900 -12.68 5.94 26.49
N LYS A 901 -12.06 5.90 27.67
CA LYS A 901 -10.76 5.24 27.89
C LYS A 901 -10.87 3.71 27.85
N GLU A 902 -11.96 3.15 28.37
CA GLU A 902 -12.26 1.71 28.25
C GLU A 902 -12.60 1.33 26.81
N LYS A 903 -13.40 2.14 26.11
CA LYS A 903 -13.68 1.98 24.68
C LYS A 903 -12.40 2.08 23.85
N ALA A 904 -11.53 3.05 24.17
CA ALA A 904 -10.21 3.13 23.55
C ALA A 904 -9.40 1.85 23.82
N LYS A 905 -9.39 1.31 25.04
CA LYS A 905 -8.75 0.00 25.33
C LYS A 905 -9.40 -1.18 24.61
N GLU A 906 -10.72 -1.23 24.46
CA GLU A 906 -11.42 -2.27 23.69
C GLU A 906 -11.03 -2.22 22.21
N ILE A 907 -11.04 -1.01 21.64
CA ILE A 907 -10.60 -0.73 20.27
C ILE A 907 -9.10 -1.06 20.13
N GLU A 908 -8.26 -0.74 21.12
CA GLU A 908 -6.82 -1.02 21.17
C GLU A 908 -6.46 -2.49 21.47
N GLY A 909 -7.35 -3.26 22.11
CA GLY A 909 -7.10 -4.62 22.63
C GLY A 909 -6.19 -4.68 23.87
N ARG A 910 -6.55 -4.00 24.98
CA ARG A 910 -5.76 -3.96 26.23
C ARG A 910 -6.50 -4.38 27.49
#